data_AF-A0A4P6ZD52-F1
#
_entry.id   AF-A0A4P6ZD52-F1
#
_cell.length_a   1.000
_cell.length_b   1.000
_cell.length_c   1.000
_cell.angle_alpha   90.00
_cell.angle_beta   90.00
_cell.angle_gamma   90.00
#
_symmetry.space_group_name_H-M   'P 1'
#
loop_
_entity.id
_entity.type
_entity.pdbx_description
1 polymer ?
#
loop_
_entity_poly.entity_id
_entity_poly.type
_entity_poly.pdbx_seq_one_letter_code
_entity_poly.pdbx_strand_id
1 'polypeptide(L)'
;MTEKERMLDENWKTWGPYVSNRQWGTVREDYSNDGNAWGYTTYNQAISRAYRWSEDGIAGICDSKQRLCFAFSFWNRKDKMIKERFFGLSNHEGNHGEDLKELYYYLDNTPTHSYMKMVYKYPVSEFPYDYLIAENARRSKHDPEFELIDTGIFNDNNYFDLFIEYAKINHDDYLIRVTAVNRSRHKAPLVILPTIWFRNNWNWGFGDYQPQLKSSATGDIEIHHESLPVIKLYSRDQNTEALFCNNESNPATIHGASSEPKYYKDGINNFIIHDDRNAVNPDQTGTKACFAIDTEIEAGESKTFDFRLSPHDMKNAFFDFDDVFSLRKKEADEYYQGIQKEITDEEEKMIQRQAFAGLLWNKQFYHYNVSKWLKGEPKLNAPRNFHHHVRNKEWEHMQNKDIISMPDKWEYPWFATWDLAFHCVPFAILDSGFAKQQLRLLTKEWYIHPNGQLPAYEWDFSDVNPPVHAWSTFRVFKIDQMINGKPDVPFLESVFQKLLLNFTWWVNRKDKKGNNVFGGGFLGLDNIGAFDRNMEFKNGDHLEQADGTSWMAMFALNMMRISMELAQYNPIYEDMAIKFFEHYLYIAEAMENIGETKNGLWNDEDGFFYDLLQLNNGDSISLKLRSIVGLIPLFAVEIVEHSMLEKLPNFLDRMQWILKNKPHLADLVSHWEVEGKGGKHLMSILRKTRLKRVLCRMVDENEFLSDYGIRSMSKIYENEPYLFTVDGKDFKVKYTPAESDSSMFGGNSNWRGPIWFPINFLIVESLQRFHYYYGDSLQIEYPTNSGKSRNLDFIATDLSKRLYSIFSKDENGNRPFNGGNDLLNHNEFFKNYIMFHEYFNGDTGEGIGASHQTGWTATIAKLIQPRMGSRPR
;
A
#
# COMPACT_ATOMS: atom_id res chain seq x y z
N MET A 1 -20.28 24.79 0.96
CA MET A 1 -20.16 23.52 1.69
C MET A 1 -18.68 23.29 1.93
N THR A 2 -18.25 23.16 3.17
CA THR A 2 -16.85 22.83 3.51
C THR A 2 -16.53 21.39 3.15
N GLU A 3 -15.26 21.02 3.13
CA GLU A 3 -14.86 19.64 2.85
C GLU A 3 -15.46 18.64 3.85
N LYS A 4 -15.51 19.00 5.14
CA LYS A 4 -16.12 18.16 6.19
C LYS A 4 -17.61 17.92 5.98
N GLU A 5 -18.33 18.93 5.48
CA GLU A 5 -19.75 18.79 5.16
C GLU A 5 -19.94 17.88 3.93
N ARG A 6 -19.09 17.98 2.91
CA ARG A 6 -19.13 17.09 1.73
C ARG A 6 -18.89 15.63 2.09
N MET A 7 -18.00 15.36 3.06
CA MET A 7 -17.72 14.00 3.51
C MET A 7 -18.94 13.28 4.10
N LEU A 8 -20.00 14.01 4.48
CA LEU A 8 -21.26 13.44 4.98
C LEU A 8 -22.18 12.93 3.86
N ASP A 9 -21.89 13.28 2.60
CA ASP A 9 -22.64 12.85 1.42
C ASP A 9 -21.75 11.97 0.53
N GLU A 10 -22.02 10.67 0.54
CA GLU A 10 -21.26 9.66 -0.21
C GLU A 10 -21.28 9.90 -1.74
N ASN A 11 -22.25 10.66 -2.26
CA ASN A 11 -22.30 10.96 -3.70
C ASN A 11 -21.09 11.79 -4.15
N TRP A 12 -20.48 12.59 -3.26
CA TRP A 12 -19.24 13.28 -3.58
C TRP A 12 -18.09 12.33 -3.88
N LYS A 13 -18.09 11.10 -3.36
CA LYS A 13 -17.06 10.09 -3.60
C LYS A 13 -17.34 9.23 -4.83
N THR A 14 -18.43 9.51 -5.57
CA THR A 14 -18.80 8.76 -6.80
C THR A 14 -17.68 8.76 -7.82
N TRP A 15 -17.00 9.90 -8.00
CA TRP A 15 -15.78 9.94 -8.82
C TRP A 15 -14.56 10.26 -7.98
N GLY A 16 -13.43 9.74 -8.42
CA GLY A 16 -12.13 9.99 -7.82
C GLY A 16 -11.02 9.45 -8.71
N PRO A 17 -9.77 9.46 -8.21
CA PRO A 17 -8.59 9.01 -8.94
C PRO A 17 -8.48 7.47 -9.02
N TYR A 18 -9.60 6.82 -9.31
CA TYR A 18 -9.79 5.37 -9.20
C TYR A 18 -9.26 4.58 -10.40
N VAL A 19 -8.80 5.28 -11.45
CA VAL A 19 -8.09 4.66 -12.58
C VAL A 19 -6.71 4.21 -12.10
N SER A 20 -6.30 3.01 -12.51
CA SER A 20 -5.00 2.46 -12.16
C SER A 20 -3.87 3.17 -12.92
N ASN A 21 -2.65 3.14 -12.39
CA ASN A 21 -1.48 3.58 -13.14
C ASN A 21 -0.95 2.47 -14.06
N ARG A 22 -1.28 1.20 -13.78
CA ARG A 22 -0.89 0.02 -14.57
C ARG A 22 -1.96 -1.07 -14.51
N GLN A 23 -2.50 -1.47 -15.68
CA GLN A 23 -3.40 -2.62 -15.77
C GLN A 23 -2.79 -3.82 -16.52
N TRP A 24 -1.79 -3.60 -17.36
CA TRP A 24 -1.01 -4.67 -17.99
C TRP A 24 -0.19 -5.46 -16.95
N GLY A 25 0.15 -6.72 -17.27
CA GLY A 25 0.90 -7.61 -16.38
C GLY A 25 0.17 -8.11 -15.13
N THR A 26 -1.11 -7.77 -14.94
CA THR A 26 -1.88 -8.17 -13.75
C THR A 26 -2.48 -9.58 -13.86
N VAL A 27 -2.67 -10.27 -12.73
CA VAL A 27 -3.22 -11.64 -12.70
C VAL A 27 -4.64 -11.68 -13.27
N ARG A 28 -5.44 -10.67 -12.98
CA ARG A 28 -6.81 -10.58 -13.51
C ARG A 28 -6.84 -10.46 -15.04
N GLU A 29 -5.83 -9.86 -15.67
CA GLU A 29 -5.69 -9.79 -17.14
C GLU A 29 -4.89 -10.98 -17.74
N ASP A 30 -4.52 -11.97 -16.94
CA ASP A 30 -3.78 -13.15 -17.38
C ASP A 30 -4.72 -14.23 -17.95
N TYR A 31 -4.57 -14.52 -19.25
CA TYR A 31 -5.23 -15.63 -19.95
C TYR A 31 -4.22 -16.58 -20.62
N SER A 32 -2.97 -16.57 -20.15
CA SER A 32 -1.96 -17.55 -20.54
C SER A 32 -2.29 -18.96 -20.04
N ASN A 33 -1.68 -19.96 -20.66
CA ASN A 33 -1.86 -21.37 -20.29
C ASN A 33 -0.94 -21.82 -19.15
N ASP A 34 0.07 -21.02 -18.82
CA ASP A 34 1.14 -21.31 -17.86
C ASP A 34 1.14 -20.35 -16.65
N GLY A 35 0.30 -19.31 -16.67
CA GLY A 35 0.22 -18.32 -15.60
C GLY A 35 1.24 -17.18 -15.72
N ASN A 36 1.79 -16.94 -16.92
CA ASN A 36 2.70 -15.82 -17.19
C ASN A 36 1.93 -14.52 -17.51
N ALA A 37 1.47 -13.82 -16.46
CA ALA A 37 0.74 -12.55 -16.59
C ALA A 37 1.55 -11.46 -17.33
N TRP A 38 2.84 -11.32 -17.02
CA TRP A 38 3.76 -10.35 -17.64
C TRP A 38 3.92 -10.56 -19.13
N GLY A 39 4.14 -11.81 -19.56
CA GLY A 39 4.29 -12.15 -20.97
C GLY A 39 2.98 -12.14 -21.75
N TYR A 40 1.83 -12.30 -21.08
CA TYR A 40 0.53 -12.36 -21.75
C TYR A 40 -0.04 -10.99 -22.11
N THR A 41 0.05 -10.02 -21.19
CA THR A 41 -0.42 -8.64 -21.39
C THR A 41 0.74 -7.68 -21.12
N THR A 42 1.47 -7.34 -22.18
CA THR A 42 2.69 -6.49 -22.10
C THR A 42 2.38 -4.99 -22.24
N TYR A 43 3.34 -4.14 -21.86
CA TYR A 43 3.26 -2.69 -22.05
C TYR A 43 2.97 -2.30 -23.52
N ASN A 44 3.67 -2.89 -24.48
CA ASN A 44 3.51 -2.57 -25.90
C ASN A 44 2.12 -2.98 -26.43
N GLN A 45 1.59 -4.11 -25.95
CA GLN A 45 0.25 -4.56 -26.34
C GLN A 45 -0.87 -3.74 -25.69
N ALA A 46 -0.62 -3.08 -24.55
CA ALA A 46 -1.62 -2.32 -23.80
C ALA A 46 -2.31 -1.21 -24.61
N ILE A 47 -1.58 -0.61 -25.57
CA ILE A 47 -2.09 0.44 -26.48
C ILE A 47 -3.20 -0.13 -27.38
N SER A 48 -3.03 -1.36 -27.81
CA SER A 48 -3.91 -2.04 -28.76
C SER A 48 -4.87 -3.04 -28.11
N ARG A 49 -4.85 -3.23 -26.78
CA ARG A 49 -5.66 -4.23 -26.07
C ARG A 49 -6.68 -3.56 -25.15
N ALA A 50 -7.96 -3.88 -25.34
CA ALA A 50 -8.98 -3.53 -24.36
C ALA A 50 -8.85 -4.41 -23.11
N TYR A 51 -8.86 -3.79 -21.94
CA TYR A 51 -8.83 -4.49 -20.66
C TYR A 51 -10.23 -4.95 -20.28
N ARG A 52 -10.29 -6.04 -19.52
CA ARG A 52 -11.57 -6.59 -19.08
C ARG A 52 -11.97 -6.07 -17.71
N TRP A 53 -11.02 -6.14 -16.77
CA TRP A 53 -11.33 -6.04 -15.36
C TRP A 53 -11.25 -4.61 -14.85
N SER A 54 -10.28 -3.84 -15.32
CA SER A 54 -10.11 -2.43 -15.00
C SER A 54 -9.61 -1.64 -16.21
N GLU A 55 -9.13 -0.42 -16.00
CA GLU A 55 -8.52 0.48 -16.98
C GLU A 55 -7.31 1.21 -16.34
N ASP A 56 -6.37 1.69 -17.16
CA ASP A 56 -5.22 2.48 -16.74
C ASP A 56 -5.11 3.83 -17.47
N GLY A 57 -4.42 4.79 -16.86
CA GLY A 57 -4.18 6.11 -17.45
C GLY A 57 -3.48 7.10 -16.53
N ILE A 58 -2.78 8.08 -17.12
CA ILE A 58 -2.04 9.10 -16.37
C ILE A 58 -3.00 10.11 -15.73
N ALA A 59 -2.86 10.26 -14.41
CA ALA A 59 -3.70 11.15 -13.59
C ALA A 59 -5.21 10.88 -13.76
N GLY A 60 -5.59 9.62 -14.01
CA GLY A 60 -6.94 9.27 -14.42
C GLY A 60 -8.00 9.34 -13.31
N ILE A 61 -9.20 9.75 -13.68
CA ILE A 61 -10.41 9.71 -12.85
C ILE A 61 -11.48 8.83 -13.49
N CYS A 62 -12.32 8.20 -12.68
CA CYS A 62 -13.51 7.50 -13.16
C CYS A 62 -14.61 7.49 -12.10
N ASP A 63 -15.82 7.12 -12.51
CA ASP A 63 -16.90 6.83 -11.57
C ASP A 63 -16.60 5.55 -10.77
N SER A 64 -17.31 5.34 -9.67
CA SER A 64 -17.09 4.26 -8.71
C SER A 64 -17.31 2.86 -9.28
N LYS A 65 -17.91 2.75 -10.48
CA LYS A 65 -18.09 1.50 -11.23
C LYS A 65 -17.17 1.39 -12.45
N GLN A 66 -16.29 2.38 -12.64
CA GLN A 66 -15.39 2.55 -13.78
C GLN A 66 -16.11 2.24 -15.10
N ARG A 67 -17.22 2.94 -15.33
CA ARG A 67 -17.99 2.93 -16.57
C ARG A 67 -17.38 3.93 -17.54
N LEU A 68 -17.08 5.14 -17.07
CA LEU A 68 -16.43 6.20 -17.83
C LEU A 68 -15.14 6.62 -17.15
N CYS A 69 -14.07 6.66 -17.94
CA CYS A 69 -12.75 7.08 -17.51
C CYS A 69 -12.36 8.36 -18.25
N PHE A 70 -11.60 9.21 -17.57
CA PHE A 70 -10.91 10.35 -18.14
C PHE A 70 -9.46 10.33 -17.65
N ALA A 71 -8.50 10.57 -18.54
CA ALA A 71 -7.09 10.69 -18.20
C ALA A 71 -6.38 11.56 -19.23
N PHE A 72 -5.17 11.99 -18.92
CA PHE A 72 -4.32 12.68 -19.89
C PHE A 72 -3.42 11.71 -20.64
N SER A 73 -3.09 12.06 -21.87
CA SER A 73 -2.02 11.44 -22.63
C SER A 73 -1.17 12.53 -23.29
N PHE A 74 0.11 12.23 -23.50
CA PHE A 74 1.08 13.23 -23.96
C PHE A 74 1.97 12.68 -25.06
N TRP A 75 2.45 13.56 -25.94
CA TRP A 75 3.47 13.20 -26.92
C TRP A 75 4.38 14.39 -27.22
N ASN A 76 5.68 14.22 -27.01
CA ASN A 76 6.72 15.25 -27.24
C ASN A 76 7.18 15.36 -28.70
N ARG A 77 6.43 14.78 -29.67
CA ARG A 77 6.79 14.65 -31.10
C ARG A 77 7.98 13.74 -31.40
N LYS A 78 8.53 13.04 -30.41
CA LYS A 78 9.73 12.21 -30.55
C LYS A 78 9.52 10.78 -30.08
N ASP A 79 8.70 10.56 -29.05
CA ASP A 79 8.43 9.22 -28.54
C ASP A 79 7.81 8.33 -29.62
N LYS A 80 8.19 7.04 -29.63
CA LYS A 80 7.65 6.03 -30.54
C LYS A 80 6.14 5.74 -30.37
N MET A 81 5.53 6.24 -29.30
CA MET A 81 4.12 6.04 -28.96
C MET A 81 3.58 7.21 -28.13
N ILE A 82 2.26 7.39 -28.11
CA ILE A 82 1.61 8.33 -27.20
C ILE A 82 1.76 7.80 -25.77
N LYS A 83 2.17 8.68 -24.85
CA LYS A 83 2.25 8.36 -23.43
C LYS A 83 0.86 8.39 -22.80
N GLU A 84 0.14 7.28 -22.90
CA GLU A 84 -1.19 7.09 -22.27
C GLU A 84 -1.09 6.57 -20.82
N ARG A 85 0.02 5.89 -20.51
CA ARG A 85 0.28 5.20 -19.24
C ARG A 85 1.76 5.22 -18.91
N PHE A 86 2.08 5.20 -17.62
CA PHE A 86 3.46 5.20 -17.15
C PHE A 86 4.21 3.93 -17.56
N PHE A 87 5.44 4.09 -18.06
CA PHE A 87 6.33 3.00 -18.42
C PHE A 87 7.12 2.49 -17.21
N GLY A 88 7.46 1.21 -17.23
CA GLY A 88 8.39 0.59 -16.31
C GLY A 88 8.62 -0.87 -16.70
N LEU A 89 9.47 -1.54 -15.93
CA LEU A 89 9.97 -2.88 -16.20
C LEU A 89 9.05 -3.93 -15.59
N SER A 90 8.84 -5.01 -16.33
CA SER A 90 8.26 -6.23 -15.76
C SER A 90 9.26 -6.94 -14.84
N ASN A 91 8.77 -7.88 -14.04
CA ASN A 91 9.57 -8.62 -13.07
C ASN A 91 10.80 -9.35 -13.67
N HIS A 92 10.84 -9.61 -14.98
CA HIS A 92 11.96 -10.25 -15.66
C HIS A 92 12.92 -9.28 -16.35
N GLU A 93 12.53 -8.00 -16.47
CA GLU A 93 13.31 -6.97 -17.15
C GLU A 93 14.17 -6.15 -16.17
N GLY A 94 13.70 -5.94 -14.93
CA GLY A 94 14.49 -5.29 -13.89
C GLY A 94 15.54 -6.22 -13.29
N ASN A 95 16.68 -5.66 -12.92
CA ASN A 95 17.69 -6.41 -12.17
C ASN A 95 17.19 -6.74 -10.76
N HIS A 96 16.34 -5.91 -10.15
CA HIS A 96 15.68 -6.21 -8.86
C HIS A 96 14.21 -6.60 -9.00
N GLY A 97 13.52 -6.16 -10.06
CA GLY A 97 12.39 -6.85 -10.69
C GLY A 97 11.35 -5.89 -11.26
N GLU A 98 10.17 -5.75 -10.66
CA GLU A 98 9.22 -4.70 -11.11
C GLU A 98 9.74 -3.31 -10.74
N ASP A 99 9.66 -2.37 -11.68
CA ASP A 99 10.35 -1.09 -11.49
C ASP A 99 9.76 0.02 -12.40
N LEU A 100 9.14 1.03 -11.78
CA LEU A 100 8.55 2.18 -12.47
C LEU A 100 9.64 3.15 -12.97
N LYS A 101 9.68 3.42 -14.28
CA LYS A 101 10.69 4.30 -14.90
C LYS A 101 10.19 5.70 -15.22
N GLU A 102 9.24 6.23 -14.44
CA GLU A 102 8.62 7.55 -14.69
C GLU A 102 8.58 8.38 -13.41
N LEU A 103 8.76 9.70 -13.54
CA LEU A 103 8.75 10.61 -12.39
C LEU A 103 7.45 11.40 -12.32
N TYR A 104 6.64 11.13 -11.30
CA TYR A 104 5.45 11.90 -10.98
C TYR A 104 5.26 12.00 -9.46
N TYR A 105 4.50 13.00 -9.01
CA TYR A 105 4.31 13.27 -7.58
C TYR A 105 2.89 13.69 -7.26
N TYR A 106 2.32 13.10 -6.21
CA TYR A 106 1.02 13.48 -5.68
C TYR A 106 1.18 14.66 -4.72
N LEU A 107 0.68 15.82 -5.12
CA LEU A 107 0.92 17.07 -4.41
C LEU A 107 -0.22 17.44 -3.47
N ASP A 108 -1.46 17.12 -3.87
CA ASP A 108 -2.65 17.45 -3.09
C ASP A 108 -3.85 16.57 -3.45
N ASN A 109 -4.72 16.36 -2.47
CA ASN A 109 -6.01 15.68 -2.65
C ASN A 109 -6.88 15.91 -1.41
N THR A 110 -8.20 15.92 -1.53
CA THR A 110 -9.13 15.95 -0.39
C THR A 110 -9.93 14.64 -0.27
N PRO A 111 -10.47 14.28 0.91
CA PRO A 111 -11.21 13.02 1.09
C PRO A 111 -12.33 12.77 0.08
N THR A 112 -13.03 13.83 -0.32
CA THR A 112 -14.09 13.77 -1.33
C THR A 112 -13.59 13.97 -2.75
N HIS A 113 -12.28 14.10 -2.95
CA HIS A 113 -11.65 14.38 -4.25
C HIS A 113 -12.19 15.68 -4.88
N SER A 114 -12.61 16.63 -4.04
CA SER A 114 -13.15 17.93 -4.43
C SER A 114 -12.08 18.86 -4.99
N TYR A 115 -10.82 18.66 -4.57
CA TYR A 115 -9.62 19.21 -5.19
C TYR A 115 -8.55 18.11 -5.25
N MET A 116 -7.84 18.02 -6.37
CA MET A 116 -6.74 17.09 -6.56
C MET A 116 -5.63 17.75 -7.38
N LYS A 117 -4.38 17.45 -7.06
CA LYS A 117 -3.21 17.95 -7.79
C LYS A 117 -2.09 16.92 -7.83
N MET A 118 -1.54 16.69 -9.01
CA MET A 118 -0.28 15.99 -9.20
C MET A 118 0.59 16.71 -10.24
N VAL A 119 1.86 16.34 -10.30
CA VAL A 119 2.77 16.77 -11.37
C VAL A 119 3.43 15.56 -12.02
N TYR A 120 3.48 15.54 -13.35
CA TYR A 120 4.23 14.57 -14.13
C TYR A 120 5.43 15.26 -14.80
N LYS A 121 6.63 14.65 -14.68
CA LYS A 121 7.88 15.14 -15.26
C LYS A 121 8.08 14.47 -16.62
N TYR A 122 7.65 15.12 -17.69
CA TYR A 122 7.65 14.52 -19.03
C TYR A 122 8.81 15.05 -19.89
N PRO A 123 9.75 14.19 -20.34
CA PRO A 123 10.89 14.64 -21.14
C PRO A 123 10.54 15.32 -22.47
N VAL A 124 11.34 16.34 -22.84
CA VAL A 124 11.29 16.97 -24.19
C VAL A 124 12.00 16.09 -25.23
N SER A 125 12.97 15.28 -24.80
CA SER A 125 13.65 14.29 -25.63
C SER A 125 12.86 12.99 -25.73
N GLU A 126 13.15 12.18 -26.75
CA GLU A 126 12.61 10.83 -26.87
C GLU A 126 12.87 10.04 -25.58
N PHE A 127 11.82 9.42 -25.06
CA PHE A 127 11.89 8.63 -23.86
C PHE A 127 12.74 7.35 -24.09
N PRO A 128 13.70 7.02 -23.21
CA PRO A 128 14.76 6.05 -23.50
C PRO A 128 14.36 4.60 -23.17
N TYR A 129 13.21 4.13 -23.69
CA TYR A 129 12.63 2.82 -23.37
C TYR A 129 13.64 1.67 -23.52
N ASP A 130 14.27 1.57 -24.69
CA ASP A 130 15.11 0.42 -25.03
C ASP A 130 16.43 0.46 -24.26
N TYR A 131 16.91 1.66 -23.90
CA TYR A 131 18.10 1.82 -23.07
C TYR A 131 17.84 1.42 -21.62
N LEU A 132 16.70 1.83 -21.05
CA LEU A 132 16.29 1.42 -19.70
C LEU A 132 16.15 -0.09 -19.59
N ILE A 133 15.51 -0.75 -20.57
CA ILE A 133 15.39 -2.21 -20.59
C ILE A 133 16.77 -2.87 -20.73
N ALA A 134 17.58 -2.44 -21.70
CA ALA A 134 18.85 -3.08 -22.00
C ALA A 134 19.88 -2.94 -20.87
N GLU A 135 19.96 -1.77 -20.24
CA GLU A 135 20.92 -1.53 -19.16
C GLU A 135 20.52 -2.25 -17.87
N ASN A 136 19.24 -2.25 -17.50
CA ASN A 136 18.78 -3.03 -16.34
C ASN A 136 18.95 -4.53 -16.55
N ALA A 137 18.67 -5.05 -17.76
CA ALA A 137 18.92 -6.46 -18.08
C ALA A 137 20.41 -6.86 -18.06
N ARG A 138 21.34 -5.90 -18.23
CA ARG A 138 22.79 -6.11 -18.16
C ARG A 138 23.30 -6.15 -16.72
N ARG A 139 22.62 -5.46 -15.80
CA ARG A 139 23.00 -5.34 -14.39
C ARG A 139 22.74 -6.64 -13.63
N SER A 140 23.57 -6.88 -12.63
CA SER A 140 23.41 -7.99 -11.69
C SER A 140 22.57 -7.59 -10.48
N LYS A 141 22.23 -8.57 -9.63
CA LYS A 141 21.63 -8.34 -8.30
C LYS A 141 22.57 -7.61 -7.32
N HIS A 142 23.82 -7.34 -7.70
CA HIS A 142 24.77 -6.57 -6.89
C HIS A 142 24.92 -5.12 -7.35
N ASP A 143 24.35 -4.78 -8.51
CA ASP A 143 24.32 -3.42 -9.02
C ASP A 143 22.99 -2.78 -8.58
N PRO A 144 22.96 -1.46 -8.31
CA PRO A 144 21.70 -0.74 -8.06
C PRO A 144 20.82 -0.76 -9.31
N GLU A 145 19.54 -0.44 -9.16
CA GLU A 145 18.64 -0.20 -10.31
C GLU A 145 19.17 0.95 -11.18
N PHE A 146 18.90 0.90 -12.49
CA PHE A 146 19.24 2.00 -13.40
C PHE A 146 18.00 2.84 -13.66
N GLU A 147 17.99 4.06 -13.13
CA GLU A 147 16.83 4.93 -13.10
C GLU A 147 16.75 5.87 -14.31
N LEU A 148 15.54 6.43 -14.55
CA LEU A 148 15.34 7.42 -15.62
C LEU A 148 16.29 8.61 -15.46
N ILE A 149 16.58 9.04 -14.24
CA ILE A 149 17.51 10.14 -13.94
C ILE A 149 18.95 9.83 -14.37
N ASP A 150 19.38 8.56 -14.29
CA ASP A 150 20.74 8.14 -14.63
C ASP A 150 21.03 8.21 -16.13
N THR A 151 19.97 8.20 -16.95
CA THR A 151 20.09 8.40 -18.41
C THR A 151 20.55 9.81 -18.78
N GLY A 152 20.50 10.76 -17.83
CA GLY A 152 20.76 12.18 -18.07
C GLY A 152 19.63 12.90 -18.81
N ILE A 153 18.46 12.28 -18.99
CA ILE A 153 17.36 12.88 -19.76
C ILE A 153 16.82 14.18 -19.16
N PHE A 154 16.97 14.37 -17.84
CA PHE A 154 16.58 15.59 -17.13
C PHE A 154 17.70 16.64 -17.04
N ASN A 155 18.89 16.35 -17.57
CA ASN A 155 20.00 17.32 -17.61
C ASN A 155 19.56 18.60 -18.34
N ASP A 156 20.12 19.73 -17.92
CA ASP A 156 19.79 21.06 -18.46
C ASP A 156 18.30 21.43 -18.37
N ASN A 157 17.56 20.80 -17.45
CA ASN A 157 16.11 20.96 -17.27
C ASN A 157 15.29 20.62 -18.53
N ASN A 158 15.72 19.65 -19.33
CA ASN A 158 15.11 19.33 -20.63
C ASN A 158 13.80 18.51 -20.54
N TYR A 159 12.80 19.04 -19.85
CA TYR A 159 11.51 18.38 -19.62
C TYR A 159 10.37 19.39 -19.44
N PHE A 160 9.14 18.90 -19.46
CA PHE A 160 7.94 19.62 -19.08
C PHE A 160 7.52 19.23 -17.66
N ASP A 161 7.19 20.22 -16.83
CA ASP A 161 6.31 19.99 -15.68
C ASP A 161 4.86 20.03 -16.17
N LEU A 162 4.15 18.93 -16.01
CA LEU A 162 2.74 18.82 -16.34
C LEU A 162 1.93 18.79 -15.03
N PHE A 163 1.51 19.97 -14.57
CA PHE A 163 0.64 20.09 -13.40
C PHE A 163 -0.80 19.74 -13.80
N ILE A 164 -1.34 18.66 -13.25
CA ILE A 164 -2.69 18.18 -13.53
C ILE A 164 -3.53 18.38 -12.29
N GLU A 165 -4.62 19.13 -12.44
CA GLU A 165 -5.49 19.53 -11.36
C GLU A 165 -6.96 19.26 -11.69
N TYR A 166 -7.71 18.83 -10.68
CA TYR A 166 -9.15 18.62 -10.74
C TYR A 166 -9.84 19.40 -9.64
N ALA A 167 -10.98 20.01 -9.94
CA ALA A 167 -11.83 20.70 -8.97
C ALA A 167 -13.31 20.38 -9.22
N LYS A 168 -14.03 19.93 -8.19
CA LYS A 168 -15.46 19.59 -8.31
C LYS A 168 -16.34 20.81 -8.06
N ILE A 169 -17.31 21.03 -8.94
CA ILE A 169 -18.44 21.94 -8.68
C ILE A 169 -19.50 21.23 -7.84
N ASN A 170 -19.86 20.00 -8.23
CA ASN A 170 -20.85 19.15 -7.58
C ASN A 170 -20.51 17.65 -7.83
N HIS A 171 -21.39 16.71 -7.45
CA HIS A 171 -21.16 15.26 -7.53
C HIS A 171 -20.68 14.78 -8.91
N ASP A 172 -21.23 15.34 -9.99
CA ASP A 172 -21.00 14.90 -11.37
C ASP A 172 -20.49 16.03 -12.30
N ASP A 173 -19.94 17.12 -11.75
CA ASP A 173 -19.47 18.28 -12.52
C ASP A 173 -18.04 18.68 -12.10
N TYR A 174 -17.10 18.57 -13.05
CA TYR A 174 -15.65 18.61 -12.82
C TYR A 174 -14.98 19.63 -13.71
N LEU A 175 -14.16 20.46 -13.09
CA LEU A 175 -13.19 21.32 -13.74
C LEU A 175 -11.86 20.59 -13.78
N ILE A 176 -11.20 20.64 -14.93
CA ILE A 176 -9.96 19.93 -15.20
C ILE A 176 -8.99 20.95 -15.78
N ARG A 177 -7.78 21.03 -15.22
CA ARG A 177 -6.74 21.95 -15.68
C ARG A 177 -5.43 21.19 -15.83
N VAL A 178 -4.78 21.36 -16.98
CA VAL A 178 -3.38 20.99 -17.15
C VAL A 178 -2.57 22.25 -17.44
N THR A 179 -1.54 22.49 -16.64
CA THR A 179 -0.55 23.54 -16.89
C THR A 179 0.78 22.89 -17.24
N ALA A 180 1.19 23.06 -18.49
CA ALA A 180 2.47 22.58 -18.99
C ALA A 180 3.50 23.71 -18.88
N VAL A 181 4.57 23.48 -18.13
CA VAL A 181 5.71 24.42 -18.00
C VAL A 181 6.91 23.81 -18.69
N ASN A 182 7.43 24.48 -19.71
CA ASN A 182 8.65 24.06 -20.38
C ASN A 182 9.86 24.48 -19.55
N ARG A 183 10.52 23.53 -18.88
CA ARG A 183 11.70 23.81 -18.05
C ARG A 183 12.99 23.93 -18.86
N SER A 184 12.94 23.54 -20.14
CA SER A 184 14.11 23.57 -21.01
C SER A 184 14.47 24.99 -21.44
N ARG A 185 15.68 25.12 -22.00
CA ARG A 185 16.20 26.39 -22.53
C ARG A 185 15.76 26.69 -23.97
N HIS A 186 14.93 25.83 -24.57
CA HIS A 186 14.51 25.94 -25.95
C HIS A 186 13.00 25.82 -26.06
N LYS A 187 12.44 26.42 -27.12
CA LYS A 187 11.06 26.17 -27.50
C LYS A 187 10.89 24.67 -27.80
N ALA A 188 9.83 24.06 -27.27
CA ALA A 188 9.59 22.63 -27.41
C ALA A 188 8.12 22.34 -27.79
N PRO A 189 7.88 21.40 -28.72
CA PRO A 189 6.53 20.97 -29.07
C PRO A 189 5.99 19.98 -28.04
N LEU A 190 4.68 20.01 -27.84
CA LEU A 190 3.95 19.09 -26.97
C LEU A 190 2.54 18.88 -27.54
N VAL A 191 2.15 17.63 -27.69
CA VAL A 191 0.77 17.25 -27.96
C VAL A 191 0.12 16.80 -26.65
N ILE A 192 -1.01 17.40 -26.32
CA ILE A 192 -1.80 17.10 -25.11
C ILE A 192 -3.14 16.50 -25.52
N LEU A 193 -3.47 15.36 -24.93
CA LEU A 193 -4.63 14.55 -25.28
C LEU A 193 -5.44 14.24 -24.01
N PRO A 194 -6.35 15.14 -23.58
CA PRO A 194 -7.35 14.78 -22.58
C PRO A 194 -8.29 13.74 -23.20
N THR A 195 -8.17 12.51 -22.73
CA THR A 195 -8.80 11.33 -23.32
C THR A 195 -9.93 10.85 -22.42
N ILE A 196 -11.09 10.58 -23.02
CA ILE A 196 -12.28 10.05 -22.37
C ILE A 196 -12.68 8.73 -23.03
N TRP A 197 -12.99 7.70 -22.24
CA TRP A 197 -13.38 6.39 -22.78
C TRP A 197 -14.26 5.59 -21.84
N PHE A 198 -15.04 4.69 -22.43
CA PHE A 198 -15.80 3.70 -21.67
C PHE A 198 -14.98 2.43 -21.45
N ARG A 199 -15.01 1.87 -20.23
CA ARG A 199 -14.46 0.53 -19.99
C ARG A 199 -15.25 -0.49 -20.80
N ASN A 200 -14.54 -1.35 -21.54
CA ASN A 200 -15.20 -2.31 -22.41
C ASN A 200 -16.00 -3.34 -21.59
N ASN A 201 -17.33 -3.32 -21.70
CA ASN A 201 -18.22 -4.29 -21.04
C ASN A 201 -19.08 -5.09 -22.03
N TRP A 202 -19.09 -4.72 -23.32
CA TRP A 202 -19.95 -5.29 -24.36
C TRP A 202 -19.31 -6.47 -25.10
N ASN A 203 -17.98 -6.54 -25.17
CA ASN A 203 -17.29 -7.57 -25.95
C ASN A 203 -17.18 -8.93 -25.26
N TRP A 204 -17.44 -9.00 -23.96
CA TRP A 204 -17.20 -10.22 -23.16
C TRP A 204 -18.37 -11.21 -23.16
N GLY A 205 -19.57 -10.81 -23.60
CA GLY A 205 -20.73 -11.70 -23.74
C GLY A 205 -21.68 -11.76 -22.54
N PHE A 206 -21.58 -10.81 -21.60
CA PHE A 206 -22.49 -10.66 -20.46
C PHE A 206 -23.47 -9.48 -20.60
N GLY A 207 -23.47 -8.83 -21.76
CA GLY A 207 -24.34 -7.72 -22.15
C GLY A 207 -23.97 -7.25 -23.56
N ASP A 208 -24.88 -6.54 -24.22
CA ASP A 208 -24.73 -5.99 -25.57
C ASP A 208 -24.82 -4.47 -25.62
N TYR A 209 -25.13 -3.82 -24.49
CA TYR A 209 -25.16 -2.37 -24.38
C TYR A 209 -23.78 -1.77 -24.63
N GLN A 210 -23.66 -1.03 -25.74
CA GLN A 210 -22.49 -0.26 -26.10
C GLN A 210 -22.81 1.23 -25.99
N PRO A 211 -22.14 1.97 -25.09
CA PRO A 211 -22.31 3.42 -24.99
C PRO A 211 -21.65 4.13 -26.17
N GLN A 212 -21.91 5.42 -26.33
CA GLN A 212 -21.39 6.19 -27.45
C GLN A 212 -20.83 7.54 -27.00
N LEU A 213 -19.65 7.88 -27.52
CA LEU A 213 -19.11 9.22 -27.57
C LEU A 213 -19.35 9.77 -28.97
N LYS A 214 -19.68 11.06 -29.04
CA LYS A 214 -19.90 11.75 -30.32
C LYS A 214 -19.44 13.20 -30.22
N SER A 215 -19.03 13.80 -31.32
CA SER A 215 -18.96 15.26 -31.43
C SER A 215 -19.92 15.76 -32.50
N SER A 216 -20.59 16.87 -32.22
CA SER A 216 -21.42 17.60 -33.19
C SER A 216 -20.80 18.96 -33.56
N ALA A 217 -19.80 19.43 -32.80
CA ALA A 217 -19.08 20.67 -33.00
C ALA A 217 -17.67 20.59 -32.38
N THR A 218 -16.73 21.40 -32.88
CA THR A 218 -15.39 21.50 -32.26
C THR A 218 -15.49 21.97 -30.80
N GLY A 219 -14.55 21.52 -29.98
CA GLY A 219 -14.50 21.90 -28.57
C GLY A 219 -15.49 21.18 -27.64
N ASP A 220 -16.32 20.26 -28.14
CA ASP A 220 -17.15 19.38 -27.32
C ASP A 220 -17.13 17.89 -27.72
N ILE A 221 -17.33 17.03 -26.71
CA ILE A 221 -17.56 15.60 -26.85
C ILE A 221 -18.80 15.25 -26.02
N GLU A 222 -19.87 14.87 -26.70
CA GLU A 222 -21.11 14.33 -26.13
C GLU A 222 -20.89 12.91 -25.60
N ILE A 223 -21.50 12.62 -24.45
CA ILE A 223 -21.39 11.35 -23.72
C ILE A 223 -22.79 10.75 -23.62
N HIS A 224 -23.01 9.64 -24.33
CA HIS A 224 -24.28 8.92 -24.34
C HIS A 224 -24.15 7.61 -23.58
N HIS A 225 -24.66 7.59 -22.34
CA HIS A 225 -24.70 6.40 -21.50
C HIS A 225 -26.01 6.34 -20.70
N GLU A 226 -26.68 5.19 -20.67
CA GLU A 226 -28.06 5.00 -20.12
C GLU A 226 -28.21 5.37 -18.63
N SER A 227 -27.11 5.35 -17.88
CA SER A 227 -27.11 5.50 -16.42
C SER A 227 -26.00 6.42 -15.89
N LEU A 228 -25.31 7.17 -16.74
CA LEU A 228 -24.37 8.19 -16.27
C LEU A 228 -25.03 9.57 -16.35
N PRO A 229 -24.87 10.41 -15.33
CA PRO A 229 -25.42 11.77 -15.32
C PRO A 229 -24.58 12.74 -16.17
N VAL A 230 -23.28 12.48 -16.34
CA VAL A 230 -22.41 13.28 -17.22
C VAL A 230 -22.80 13.08 -18.67
N ILE A 231 -22.97 14.18 -19.39
CA ILE A 231 -23.45 14.16 -20.78
C ILE A 231 -22.49 14.83 -21.75
N LYS A 232 -21.50 15.60 -21.27
CA LYS A 232 -20.58 16.31 -22.15
C LYS A 232 -19.23 16.63 -21.50
N LEU A 233 -18.17 16.57 -22.30
CA LEU A 233 -16.84 17.08 -22.00
C LEU A 233 -16.58 18.30 -22.90
N TYR A 234 -16.20 19.43 -22.31
CA TYR A 234 -15.91 20.69 -23.01
C TYR A 234 -14.42 21.02 -22.97
N SER A 235 -13.91 21.64 -24.03
CA SER A 235 -12.62 22.33 -24.10
C SER A 235 -12.83 23.85 -24.02
N ARG A 236 -11.98 24.56 -23.27
CA ARG A 236 -12.05 26.04 -23.22
C ARG A 236 -11.79 26.66 -24.58
N ASP A 237 -10.85 26.10 -25.35
CA ASP A 237 -10.70 26.44 -26.76
C ASP A 237 -11.77 25.70 -27.57
N GLN A 238 -12.65 26.46 -28.21
CA GLN A 238 -13.77 25.96 -28.99
C GLN A 238 -13.36 25.47 -30.39
N ASN A 239 -12.12 25.72 -30.80
CA ASN A 239 -11.59 25.25 -32.09
C ASN A 239 -10.86 23.90 -31.96
N THR A 240 -10.80 23.33 -30.76
CA THR A 240 -10.08 22.08 -30.52
C THR A 240 -10.77 20.91 -31.23
N GLU A 241 -10.01 20.21 -32.06
CA GLU A 241 -10.47 19.02 -32.78
C GLU A 241 -10.58 17.81 -31.83
N ALA A 242 -11.60 16.98 -32.04
CA ALA A 242 -11.77 15.73 -31.32
C ALA A 242 -11.54 14.53 -32.25
N LEU A 243 -10.74 13.57 -31.79
CA LEU A 243 -10.45 12.31 -32.49
C LEU A 243 -11.18 11.16 -31.81
N PHE A 244 -11.67 10.20 -32.60
CA PHE A 244 -12.52 9.11 -32.11
C PHE A 244 -12.03 7.74 -32.56
N CYS A 245 -12.04 6.79 -31.62
CA CYS A 245 -11.90 5.37 -31.90
C CYS A 245 -12.74 4.56 -30.89
N ASN A 246 -12.54 3.25 -30.84
CA ASN A 246 -13.24 2.36 -29.92
C ASN A 246 -12.25 1.75 -28.94
N ASN A 247 -12.62 1.64 -27.67
CA ASN A 247 -11.86 0.86 -26.68
C ASN A 247 -12.04 -0.65 -26.95
N GLU A 248 -11.55 -1.10 -28.10
CA GLU A 248 -11.62 -2.48 -28.58
C GLU A 248 -10.24 -2.95 -29.01
N SER A 249 -9.91 -4.20 -28.67
CA SER A 249 -8.62 -4.78 -29.02
C SER A 249 -8.43 -4.84 -30.54
N ASN A 250 -7.24 -4.45 -31.02
CA ASN A 250 -6.84 -4.61 -32.42
C ASN A 250 -6.37 -6.07 -32.66
N PRO A 251 -7.13 -6.90 -33.41
CA PRO A 251 -6.79 -8.30 -33.59
C PRO A 251 -5.52 -8.53 -34.41
N ALA A 252 -5.18 -7.61 -35.33
CA ALA A 252 -3.98 -7.70 -36.13
C ALA A 252 -2.73 -7.54 -35.25
N THR A 253 -2.75 -6.58 -34.31
CA THR A 253 -1.63 -6.35 -33.39
C THR A 253 -1.55 -7.40 -32.28
N ILE A 254 -2.68 -7.79 -31.69
CA ILE A 254 -2.69 -8.66 -30.50
C ILE A 254 -2.60 -10.15 -30.85
N HIS A 255 -3.27 -10.59 -31.92
CA HIS A 255 -3.40 -12.01 -32.28
C HIS A 255 -2.72 -12.35 -33.61
N GLY A 256 -2.17 -11.36 -34.34
CA GLY A 256 -1.69 -11.57 -35.71
C GLY A 256 -2.81 -11.99 -36.68
N ALA A 257 -4.06 -11.71 -36.32
CA ALA A 257 -5.23 -12.13 -37.08
C ALA A 257 -5.62 -11.09 -38.13
N SER A 258 -6.02 -11.54 -39.32
CA SER A 258 -6.58 -10.65 -40.34
C SER A 258 -7.86 -9.99 -39.82
N SER A 259 -7.92 -8.66 -39.86
CA SER A 259 -9.12 -7.89 -39.58
C SER A 259 -9.25 -6.73 -40.56
N GLU A 260 -10.48 -6.38 -40.94
CA GLU A 260 -10.73 -5.11 -41.61
C GLU A 260 -10.42 -3.95 -40.65
N PRO A 261 -9.92 -2.79 -41.12
CA PRO A 261 -9.73 -1.63 -40.27
C PRO A 261 -11.07 -1.25 -39.61
N LYS A 262 -11.13 -1.43 -38.30
CA LYS A 262 -12.13 -0.79 -37.44
C LYS A 262 -11.34 0.15 -36.54
N TYR A 263 -11.89 1.31 -36.21
CA TYR A 263 -11.23 2.30 -35.38
C TYR A 263 -10.94 1.72 -33.98
N TYR A 264 -9.84 0.98 -33.81
CA TYR A 264 -9.50 0.20 -32.62
C TYR A 264 -8.88 1.08 -31.53
N LYS A 265 -8.56 0.49 -30.37
CA LYS A 265 -8.06 1.23 -29.19
C LYS A 265 -6.80 2.06 -29.48
N ASP A 266 -5.96 1.58 -30.40
CA ASP A 266 -4.72 2.20 -30.87
C ASP A 266 -4.92 3.22 -32.01
N GLY A 267 -6.18 3.46 -32.43
CA GLY A 267 -6.51 4.31 -33.57
C GLY A 267 -5.97 5.74 -33.46
N ILE A 268 -6.13 6.37 -32.29
CA ILE A 268 -5.61 7.73 -32.03
C ILE A 268 -4.08 7.75 -32.08
N ASN A 269 -3.42 6.73 -31.54
CA ASN A 269 -1.96 6.58 -31.61
C ASN A 269 -1.48 6.50 -33.06
N ASN A 270 -2.12 5.63 -33.86
CA ASN A 270 -1.74 5.41 -35.25
C ASN A 270 -2.02 6.64 -36.12
N PHE A 271 -3.10 7.38 -35.85
CA PHE A 271 -3.41 8.62 -36.56
C PHE A 271 -2.37 9.71 -36.30
N ILE A 272 -1.95 9.90 -35.04
CA ILE A 272 -1.03 10.98 -34.65
C ILE A 272 0.43 10.65 -35.00
N ILE A 273 0.86 9.41 -34.79
CA ILE A 273 2.29 9.02 -34.88
C ILE A 273 2.64 8.40 -36.23
N HIS A 274 1.70 7.71 -36.87
CA HIS A 274 1.93 6.99 -38.12
C HIS A 274 1.20 7.60 -39.32
N ASP A 275 0.54 8.76 -39.15
CA ASP A 275 -0.25 9.45 -40.17
C ASP A 275 -1.34 8.57 -40.81
N ASP A 276 -1.81 7.53 -40.12
CA ASP A 276 -2.87 6.65 -40.62
C ASP A 276 -4.24 7.32 -40.48
N ARG A 277 -4.66 8.00 -41.55
CA ARG A 277 -5.93 8.73 -41.62
C ARG A 277 -7.17 7.84 -41.49
N ASN A 278 -7.04 6.52 -41.68
CA ASN A 278 -8.15 5.58 -41.55
C ASN A 278 -8.24 4.94 -40.15
N ALA A 279 -7.32 5.30 -39.24
CA ALA A 279 -7.27 4.71 -37.90
C ALA A 279 -8.30 5.31 -36.91
N VAL A 280 -8.82 6.51 -37.19
CA VAL A 280 -9.85 7.21 -36.40
C VAL A 280 -11.14 7.34 -37.19
N ASN A 281 -12.26 7.43 -36.49
CA ASN A 281 -13.58 7.48 -37.10
C ASN A 281 -13.88 8.89 -37.67
N PRO A 282 -14.02 9.05 -39.00
CA PRO A 282 -14.33 10.35 -39.60
C PRO A 282 -15.75 10.84 -39.27
N ASP A 283 -16.66 9.94 -38.87
CA ASP A 283 -18.00 10.31 -38.41
C ASP A 283 -18.01 10.85 -36.97
N GLN A 284 -16.84 11.00 -36.35
CA GLN A 284 -16.67 11.54 -34.99
C GLN A 284 -17.53 10.83 -33.94
N THR A 285 -17.56 9.50 -34.01
CA THR A 285 -18.24 8.63 -33.04
C THR A 285 -17.35 7.48 -32.59
N GLY A 286 -17.53 7.01 -31.35
CA GLY A 286 -16.78 5.85 -30.85
C GLY A 286 -17.04 5.57 -29.38
N THR A 287 -16.17 4.78 -28.75
CA THR A 287 -16.19 4.52 -27.30
C THR A 287 -14.95 5.02 -26.57
N LYS A 288 -14.00 5.59 -27.32
CA LYS A 288 -12.81 6.33 -26.85
C LYS A 288 -12.64 7.58 -27.71
N ALA A 289 -12.39 8.71 -27.09
CA ALA A 289 -12.16 9.96 -27.80
C ALA A 289 -11.17 10.85 -27.04
N CYS A 290 -10.52 11.77 -27.73
CA CYS A 290 -9.69 12.79 -27.09
C CYS A 290 -9.82 14.12 -27.83
N PHE A 291 -9.52 15.22 -27.13
CA PHE A 291 -9.17 16.46 -27.81
C PHE A 291 -7.71 16.39 -28.26
N ALA A 292 -7.43 16.74 -29.52
CA ALA A 292 -6.07 16.77 -30.07
C ALA A 292 -5.50 18.19 -30.02
N ILE A 293 -4.72 18.50 -28.98
CA ILE A 293 -4.12 19.82 -28.79
C ILE A 293 -2.65 19.75 -29.16
N ASP A 294 -2.31 20.37 -30.29
CA ASP A 294 -0.93 20.58 -30.70
C ASP A 294 -0.45 21.96 -30.25
N THR A 295 0.65 22.00 -29.50
CA THR A 295 1.19 23.27 -29.01
C THR A 295 2.72 23.28 -29.02
N GLU A 296 3.27 24.47 -29.04
CA GLU A 296 4.68 24.70 -28.73
C GLU A 296 4.77 25.70 -27.58
N ILE A 297 5.69 25.45 -26.64
CA ILE A 297 5.87 26.28 -25.45
C ILE A 297 7.28 26.86 -25.48
N GLU A 298 7.40 28.18 -25.38
CA GLU A 298 8.70 28.85 -25.33
C GLU A 298 9.50 28.43 -24.08
N ALA A 299 10.81 28.64 -24.12
CA ALA A 299 11.71 28.28 -23.02
C ALA A 299 11.29 28.98 -21.71
N GLY A 300 11.12 28.21 -20.64
CA GLY A 300 10.72 28.74 -19.32
C GLY A 300 9.25 29.20 -19.21
N GLU A 301 8.50 29.21 -20.31
CA GLU A 301 7.09 29.63 -20.31
C GLU A 301 6.15 28.49 -19.92
N SER A 302 4.91 28.86 -19.59
CA SER A 302 3.83 27.93 -19.28
C SER A 302 2.60 28.18 -20.13
N LYS A 303 1.90 27.11 -20.50
CA LYS A 303 0.56 27.19 -21.10
C LYS A 303 -0.43 26.35 -20.30
N THR A 304 -1.64 26.87 -20.16
CA THR A 304 -2.72 26.25 -19.41
C THR A 304 -3.87 25.87 -20.33
N PHE A 305 -4.39 24.65 -20.15
CA PHE A 305 -5.49 24.09 -20.91
C PHE A 305 -6.56 23.61 -19.94
N ASP A 306 -7.79 24.03 -20.19
CA ASP A 306 -8.92 23.82 -19.28
C ASP A 306 -10.04 23.04 -19.96
N PHE A 307 -10.62 22.09 -19.21
CA PHE A 307 -11.72 21.25 -19.63
C PHE A 307 -12.78 21.16 -18.55
N ARG A 308 -14.02 20.86 -18.94
CA ARG A 308 -15.12 20.61 -18.00
C ARG A 308 -15.88 19.35 -18.37
N LEU A 309 -15.99 18.40 -17.45
CA LEU A 309 -16.88 17.24 -17.57
C LEU A 309 -18.16 17.57 -16.81
N SER A 310 -19.30 17.65 -17.50
CA SER A 310 -20.54 18.21 -16.94
C SER A 310 -21.77 17.33 -17.19
N PRO A 311 -22.76 17.36 -16.28
CA PRO A 311 -24.08 16.77 -16.50
C PRO A 311 -25.05 17.75 -17.20
N HIS A 312 -24.56 18.90 -17.66
CA HIS A 312 -25.37 19.97 -18.24
C HIS A 312 -24.91 20.34 -19.65
N ASP A 313 -25.88 20.68 -20.50
CA ASP A 313 -25.64 21.31 -21.79
C ASP A 313 -25.52 22.84 -21.59
N MET A 314 -24.36 23.41 -21.90
CA MET A 314 -23.95 24.74 -21.46
C MET A 314 -23.43 25.56 -22.64
N LYS A 315 -23.99 26.76 -22.83
CA LYS A 315 -23.49 27.71 -23.85
C LYS A 315 -22.16 28.36 -23.46
N ASN A 316 -21.93 28.58 -22.16
CA ASN A 316 -20.69 29.10 -21.62
C ASN A 316 -20.24 28.17 -20.49
N ALA A 317 -19.55 27.08 -20.82
CA ALA A 317 -19.17 26.05 -19.85
C ALA A 317 -18.10 26.52 -18.84
N PHE A 318 -17.44 27.66 -19.06
CA PHE A 318 -16.28 28.11 -18.27
C PHE A 318 -16.54 29.39 -17.45
N PHE A 319 -17.79 29.86 -17.37
CA PHE A 319 -18.14 31.15 -16.75
C PHE A 319 -17.76 31.27 -15.26
N ASP A 320 -17.77 30.15 -14.52
CA ASP A 320 -17.48 30.04 -13.08
C ASP A 320 -16.16 29.30 -12.79
N PHE A 321 -15.39 28.96 -13.83
CA PHE A 321 -14.29 28.01 -13.73
C PHE A 321 -13.23 28.46 -12.71
N ASP A 322 -12.66 29.65 -12.90
CA ASP A 322 -11.53 30.13 -12.12
C ASP A 322 -11.92 30.44 -10.66
N ASP A 323 -13.15 30.88 -10.44
CA ASP A 323 -13.71 31.14 -9.11
C ASP A 323 -13.88 29.83 -8.33
N VAL A 324 -14.47 28.79 -8.95
CA VAL A 324 -14.65 27.49 -8.31
C VAL A 324 -13.30 26.82 -8.06
N PHE A 325 -12.37 26.89 -9.02
CA PHE A 325 -11.03 26.30 -8.86
C PHE A 325 -10.31 26.90 -7.65
N SER A 326 -10.34 28.22 -7.55
CA SER A 326 -9.75 28.97 -6.42
C SER A 326 -10.45 28.61 -5.11
N LEU A 327 -11.78 28.49 -5.12
CA LEU A 327 -12.56 28.08 -3.96
C LEU A 327 -12.22 26.66 -3.48
N ARG A 328 -12.16 25.68 -4.38
CA ARG A 328 -11.83 24.28 -4.04
C ARG A 328 -10.42 24.16 -3.46
N LYS A 329 -9.45 24.88 -4.01
CA LYS A 329 -8.09 24.94 -3.46
C LYS A 329 -8.08 25.57 -2.05
N LYS A 330 -8.77 26.70 -1.86
CA LYS A 330 -8.89 27.35 -0.56
C LYS A 330 -9.53 26.43 0.49
N GLU A 331 -10.61 25.74 0.14
CA GLU A 331 -11.29 24.80 1.03
C GLU A 331 -10.40 23.59 1.37
N ALA A 332 -9.54 23.14 0.44
CA ALA A 332 -8.53 22.12 0.72
C ALA A 332 -7.48 22.63 1.74
N ASP A 333 -6.98 23.86 1.55
CA ASP A 333 -6.06 24.49 2.49
C ASP A 333 -6.67 24.64 3.89
N GLU A 334 -7.92 25.11 3.99
CA GLU A 334 -8.66 25.23 5.26
C GLU A 334 -8.86 23.87 5.95
N TYR A 335 -9.17 22.81 5.17
CA TYR A 335 -9.31 21.45 5.69
C TYR A 335 -8.01 20.94 6.31
N TYR A 336 -6.89 21.06 5.59
CA TYR A 336 -5.58 20.62 6.09
C TYR A 336 -5.09 21.48 7.26
N GLN A 337 -5.31 22.80 7.25
CA GLN A 337 -5.04 23.65 8.42
C GLN A 337 -5.76 23.14 9.69
N GLY A 338 -6.98 22.61 9.54
CA GLY A 338 -7.72 22.01 10.64
C GLY A 338 -7.08 20.73 11.20
N ILE A 339 -6.59 19.84 10.34
CA ILE A 339 -5.89 18.60 10.73
C ILE A 339 -4.52 18.92 11.37
N GLN A 340 -3.82 19.89 10.77
CA GLN A 340 -2.43 20.23 11.07
C GLN A 340 -2.30 21.33 12.13
N LYS A 341 -3.39 21.71 12.80
CA LYS A 341 -3.44 22.84 13.75
C LYS A 341 -2.41 22.76 14.89
N GLU A 342 -1.94 21.55 15.23
CA GLU A 342 -0.98 21.31 16.32
C GLU A 342 0.47 21.13 15.83
N ILE A 343 0.67 21.10 14.51
CA ILE A 343 1.97 21.00 13.83
C ILE A 343 2.47 22.42 13.57
N THR A 344 3.66 22.75 14.05
CA THR A 344 4.25 24.09 13.93
C THR A 344 5.25 24.22 12.80
N ASP A 345 5.89 23.12 12.41
CA ASP A 345 6.88 23.11 11.34
C ASP A 345 6.21 22.97 9.95
N GLU A 346 6.60 23.81 9.00
CA GLU A 346 5.99 23.84 7.66
C GLU A 346 6.45 22.67 6.78
N GLU A 347 7.66 22.14 7.01
CA GLU A 347 8.13 20.95 6.30
C GLU A 347 7.38 19.69 6.77
N GLU A 348 7.15 19.53 8.08
CA GLU A 348 6.26 18.50 8.64
C GLU A 348 4.86 18.55 8.02
N LYS A 349 4.26 19.76 7.91
CA LYS A 349 2.95 19.93 7.26
C LYS A 349 2.97 19.51 5.80
N MET A 350 4.01 19.89 5.06
CA MET A 350 4.17 19.55 3.64
C MET A 350 4.31 18.04 3.44
N ILE A 351 5.19 17.38 4.21
CA ILE A 351 5.42 15.93 4.13
C ILE A 351 4.12 15.19 4.48
N GLN A 352 3.44 15.60 5.55
CA GLN A 352 2.19 14.97 5.96
C GLN A 352 1.08 15.13 4.89
N ARG A 353 0.94 16.32 4.30
CA ARG A 353 -0.07 16.56 3.24
C ARG A 353 0.22 15.74 1.98
N GLN A 354 1.48 15.58 1.57
CA GLN A 354 1.83 14.73 0.43
C GLN A 354 1.62 13.23 0.73
N ALA A 355 1.88 12.77 1.95
CA ALA A 355 1.55 11.40 2.37
C ALA A 355 0.03 11.13 2.29
N PHE A 356 -0.78 12.10 2.74
CA PHE A 356 -2.24 12.06 2.62
C PHE A 356 -2.72 12.13 1.17
N ALA A 357 -2.10 12.97 0.33
CA ALA A 357 -2.39 13.02 -1.08
C ALA A 357 -2.11 11.66 -1.75
N GLY A 358 -0.97 11.03 -1.46
CA GLY A 358 -0.63 9.72 -2.00
C GLY A 358 -1.63 8.62 -1.62
N LEU A 359 -2.07 8.55 -0.36
CA LEU A 359 -3.14 7.64 0.06
C LEU A 359 -4.42 7.83 -0.76
N LEU A 360 -4.85 9.09 -0.95
CA LEU A 360 -6.07 9.42 -1.67
C LEU A 360 -5.96 9.16 -3.17
N TRP A 361 -4.80 9.44 -3.77
CA TRP A 361 -4.51 9.11 -5.16
C TRP A 361 -4.36 7.60 -5.39
N ASN A 362 -3.91 6.83 -4.39
CA ASN A 362 -3.78 5.37 -4.45
C ASN A 362 -5.10 4.61 -4.21
N LYS A 363 -6.25 5.28 -4.10
CA LYS A 363 -7.55 4.62 -4.21
C LYS A 363 -7.76 4.14 -5.65
N GLN A 364 -8.13 2.88 -5.83
CA GLN A 364 -8.28 2.25 -7.15
C GLN A 364 -9.60 1.48 -7.24
N PHE A 365 -10.26 1.56 -8.39
CA PHE A 365 -11.30 0.61 -8.76
C PHE A 365 -10.68 -0.77 -8.99
N TYR A 366 -11.04 -1.72 -8.14
CA TYR A 366 -10.55 -3.10 -8.22
C TYR A 366 -11.73 -4.03 -8.49
N HIS A 367 -11.70 -4.70 -9.64
CA HIS A 367 -12.72 -5.64 -10.05
C HIS A 367 -12.09 -6.96 -10.47
N TYR A 368 -12.45 -8.03 -9.77
CA TYR A 368 -11.97 -9.37 -10.06
C TYR A 368 -13.00 -10.37 -9.53
N ASN A 369 -13.64 -11.09 -10.45
CA ASN A 369 -14.58 -12.15 -10.11
C ASN A 369 -13.92 -13.49 -10.48
N VAL A 370 -13.45 -14.20 -9.47
CA VAL A 370 -12.61 -15.39 -9.64
C VAL A 370 -13.37 -16.48 -10.39
N SER A 371 -14.63 -16.77 -10.03
CA SER A 371 -15.44 -17.78 -10.75
C SER A 371 -15.60 -17.44 -12.24
N LYS A 372 -15.89 -16.18 -12.57
CA LYS A 372 -15.99 -15.73 -13.98
C LYS A 372 -14.64 -15.84 -14.70
N TRP A 373 -13.55 -15.49 -14.04
CA TRP A 373 -12.21 -15.57 -14.61
C TRP A 373 -11.76 -17.01 -14.88
N LEU A 374 -12.09 -17.95 -13.98
CA LEU A 374 -11.79 -19.39 -14.11
C LEU A 374 -12.59 -20.06 -15.22
N LYS A 375 -13.87 -19.68 -15.37
CA LYS A 375 -14.75 -20.21 -16.43
C LYS A 375 -14.39 -19.70 -17.83
N GLY A 376 -13.74 -18.55 -17.91
CA GLY A 376 -13.54 -17.85 -19.18
C GLY A 376 -14.85 -17.22 -19.68
N GLU A 377 -14.80 -16.65 -20.89
CA GLU A 377 -15.90 -15.83 -21.41
C GLU A 377 -16.72 -16.51 -22.50
N PRO A 378 -18.01 -16.20 -22.61
CA PRO A 378 -18.84 -16.64 -23.74
C PRO A 378 -18.29 -16.23 -25.12
N LYS A 379 -17.70 -15.02 -25.22
CA LYS A 379 -17.19 -14.46 -26.50
C LYS A 379 -15.66 -14.50 -26.66
N LEU A 380 -14.92 -14.90 -25.62
CA LEU A 380 -13.45 -15.09 -25.68
C LEU A 380 -13.12 -16.52 -25.26
N ASN A 381 -12.72 -17.35 -26.21
CA ASN A 381 -12.32 -18.73 -25.96
C ASN A 381 -10.92 -18.77 -25.33
N ALA A 382 -10.86 -18.70 -24.00
CA ALA A 382 -9.62 -18.79 -23.22
C ALA A 382 -9.76 -19.86 -22.11
N PRO A 383 -9.81 -21.15 -22.47
CA PRO A 383 -10.00 -22.22 -21.49
C PRO A 383 -8.80 -22.31 -20.56
N ARG A 384 -9.06 -22.49 -19.26
CA ARG A 384 -8.00 -22.70 -18.27
C ARG A 384 -7.46 -24.11 -18.34
N ASN A 385 -6.13 -24.23 -18.34
CA ASN A 385 -5.49 -25.53 -18.28
C ASN A 385 -5.32 -25.98 -16.82
N PHE A 386 -6.34 -26.65 -16.29
CA PHE A 386 -6.31 -27.19 -14.93
C PHE A 386 -5.32 -28.35 -14.72
N HIS A 387 -4.65 -28.84 -15.78
CA HIS A 387 -3.50 -29.75 -15.64
C HIS A 387 -2.19 -29.01 -15.30
N HIS A 388 -2.17 -27.68 -15.45
CA HIS A 388 -1.08 -26.80 -15.04
C HIS A 388 -1.49 -25.94 -13.85
N HIS A 389 -0.58 -25.07 -13.40
CA HIS A 389 -0.86 -24.14 -12.32
C HIS A 389 -1.94 -23.13 -12.74
N VAL A 390 -2.99 -23.01 -11.94
CA VAL A 390 -4.06 -22.01 -12.09
C VAL A 390 -4.22 -21.30 -10.76
N ARG A 391 -4.01 -19.98 -10.76
CA ARG A 391 -4.09 -19.14 -9.56
C ARG A 391 -5.50 -19.11 -8.99
N ASN A 392 -5.58 -18.98 -7.67
CA ASN A 392 -6.80 -18.66 -6.91
C ASN A 392 -8.01 -19.60 -7.15
N LYS A 393 -7.80 -20.82 -7.65
CA LYS A 393 -8.89 -21.77 -7.94
C LYS A 393 -9.77 -22.13 -6.74
N GLU A 394 -9.24 -22.02 -5.51
CA GLU A 394 -9.98 -22.28 -4.26
C GLU A 394 -10.91 -21.10 -3.87
N TRP A 395 -10.81 -19.96 -4.55
CA TRP A 395 -11.48 -18.70 -4.21
C TRP A 395 -12.65 -18.37 -5.14
N GLU A 396 -13.36 -19.37 -5.69
CA GLU A 396 -14.46 -19.13 -6.64
C GLU A 396 -15.56 -18.19 -6.11
N HIS A 397 -15.78 -18.16 -4.80
CA HIS A 397 -16.75 -17.29 -4.14
C HIS A 397 -16.36 -15.80 -4.20
N MET A 398 -15.09 -15.48 -4.47
CA MET A 398 -14.57 -14.14 -4.39
C MET A 398 -15.06 -13.24 -5.53
N GLN A 399 -15.69 -12.13 -5.16
CA GLN A 399 -16.27 -11.17 -6.10
C GLN A 399 -15.93 -9.75 -5.70
N ASN A 400 -14.84 -9.24 -6.28
CA ASN A 400 -14.35 -7.90 -5.98
C ASN A 400 -14.91 -6.93 -7.01
N LYS A 401 -15.48 -5.80 -6.57
CA LYS A 401 -15.89 -4.69 -7.44
C LYS A 401 -16.08 -3.43 -6.61
N ASP A 402 -15.00 -2.96 -6.02
CA ASP A 402 -15.01 -1.90 -5.02
C ASP A 402 -13.86 -0.92 -5.25
N ILE A 403 -13.96 0.27 -4.64
CA ILE A 403 -12.82 1.18 -4.52
C ILE A 403 -11.99 0.75 -3.30
N ILE A 404 -10.73 0.38 -3.55
CA ILE A 404 -9.83 -0.13 -2.53
C ILE A 404 -8.56 0.72 -2.49
N SER A 405 -7.99 0.94 -1.31
CA SER A 405 -6.68 1.57 -1.18
C SER A 405 -5.57 0.57 -1.55
N MET A 406 -4.75 0.92 -2.54
CA MET A 406 -3.60 0.13 -2.97
C MET A 406 -2.33 0.55 -2.22
N PRO A 407 -1.32 -0.34 -2.06
CA PRO A 407 0.00 0.07 -1.60
C PRO A 407 0.61 1.13 -2.53
N ASP A 408 0.58 0.84 -3.83
CA ASP A 408 0.92 1.70 -4.95
C ASP A 408 0.02 1.34 -6.15
N LYS A 409 -0.28 2.24 -7.10
CA LYS A 409 -1.14 1.94 -8.27
C LYS A 409 -0.37 1.46 -9.51
N TRP A 410 0.95 1.43 -9.49
CA TRP A 410 1.76 0.95 -10.59
C TRP A 410 2.34 -0.44 -10.30
N GLU A 411 3.20 -0.64 -9.31
CA GLU A 411 3.80 -1.94 -8.92
C GLU A 411 2.80 -2.86 -8.22
N TYR A 412 1.97 -2.29 -7.36
CA TYR A 412 0.98 -3.04 -6.60
C TYR A 412 -0.47 -2.65 -6.95
N PRO A 413 -0.92 -2.74 -8.23
CA PRO A 413 -2.26 -2.34 -8.66
C PRO A 413 -3.33 -3.36 -8.21
N TRP A 414 -3.13 -3.94 -7.04
CA TRP A 414 -3.90 -4.95 -6.33
C TRP A 414 -3.68 -4.74 -4.81
N PHE A 415 -4.63 -5.18 -4.00
CA PHE A 415 -4.53 -5.00 -2.55
C PHE A 415 -3.77 -6.15 -1.89
N ALA A 416 -3.07 -5.83 -0.80
CA ALA A 416 -2.66 -6.80 0.21
C ALA A 416 -3.40 -6.51 1.53
N THR A 417 -3.90 -7.55 2.18
CA THR A 417 -4.73 -7.38 3.38
C THR A 417 -3.99 -6.75 4.55
N TRP A 418 -2.70 -7.10 4.74
CA TRP A 418 -1.93 -6.55 5.84
C TRP A 418 -1.51 -5.10 5.57
N ASP A 419 -1.08 -4.76 4.35
CA ASP A 419 -0.88 -3.38 3.89
C ASP A 419 -2.10 -2.51 4.17
N LEU A 420 -3.29 -2.96 3.74
CA LEU A 420 -4.54 -2.22 3.91
C LEU A 420 -4.82 -1.87 5.38
N ALA A 421 -4.47 -2.76 6.31
CA ALA A 421 -4.59 -2.49 7.74
C ALA A 421 -3.70 -1.31 8.17
N PHE A 422 -2.48 -1.19 7.65
CA PHE A 422 -1.62 -0.03 7.89
C PHE A 422 -2.13 1.24 7.21
N HIS A 423 -2.70 1.16 6.02
CA HIS A 423 -3.28 2.33 5.31
C HIS A 423 -4.42 2.95 6.12
N CYS A 424 -5.24 2.11 6.75
CA CYS A 424 -6.43 2.54 7.48
C CYS A 424 -6.12 3.44 8.69
N VAL A 425 -4.93 3.34 9.30
CA VAL A 425 -4.53 4.15 10.46
C VAL A 425 -4.36 5.64 10.12
N PRO A 426 -3.54 6.04 9.13
CA PRO A 426 -3.50 7.43 8.65
C PRO A 426 -4.81 7.84 7.98
N PHE A 427 -5.51 6.95 7.25
CA PHE A 427 -6.86 7.28 6.74
C PHE A 427 -7.82 7.66 7.85
N ALA A 428 -7.76 7.05 9.04
CA ALA A 428 -8.66 7.41 10.14
C ALA A 428 -8.51 8.87 10.60
N ILE A 429 -7.38 9.53 10.30
CA ILE A 429 -7.17 10.96 10.55
C ILE A 429 -7.91 11.81 9.50
N LEU A 430 -7.94 11.35 8.24
CA LEU A 430 -8.56 12.04 7.11
C LEU A 430 -10.06 11.73 6.96
N ASP A 431 -10.38 10.44 6.80
CA ASP A 431 -11.69 9.86 6.50
C ASP A 431 -11.82 8.52 7.22
N SER A 432 -12.22 8.58 8.49
CA SER A 432 -12.50 7.38 9.29
C SER A 432 -13.65 6.54 8.73
N GLY A 433 -14.56 7.13 7.96
CA GLY A 433 -15.62 6.41 7.26
C GLY A 433 -15.04 5.44 6.23
N PHE A 434 -14.14 5.94 5.37
CA PHE A 434 -13.43 5.11 4.40
C PHE A 434 -12.55 4.04 5.07
N ALA A 435 -11.77 4.40 6.10
CA ALA A 435 -10.96 3.42 6.84
C ALA A 435 -11.81 2.26 7.40
N LYS A 436 -12.95 2.58 8.03
CA LYS A 436 -13.89 1.58 8.55
C LYS A 436 -14.51 0.74 7.43
N GLN A 437 -14.81 1.34 6.27
CA GLN A 437 -15.30 0.62 5.10
C GLN A 437 -14.27 -0.40 4.58
N GLN A 438 -13.01 -0.01 4.45
CA GLN A 438 -11.93 -0.88 3.97
C GLN A 438 -11.71 -2.09 4.90
N LEU A 439 -11.69 -1.87 6.22
CA LEU A 439 -11.56 -2.97 7.19
C LEU A 439 -12.76 -3.91 7.19
N ARG A 440 -13.98 -3.39 7.00
CA ARG A 440 -15.18 -4.23 6.83
C ARG A 440 -15.15 -4.99 5.50
N LEU A 441 -14.65 -4.38 4.42
CA LEU A 441 -14.69 -4.91 3.06
C LEU A 441 -14.10 -6.32 2.98
N LEU A 442 -12.88 -6.49 3.49
CA LEU A 442 -12.16 -7.78 3.43
C LEU A 442 -12.79 -8.87 4.30
N THR A 443 -13.75 -8.52 5.16
CA THR A 443 -14.47 -9.45 6.04
C THR A 443 -15.86 -9.83 5.53
N LYS A 444 -16.29 -9.28 4.40
CA LYS A 444 -17.57 -9.60 3.76
C LYS A 444 -17.56 -11.02 3.21
N GLU A 445 -18.73 -11.64 3.10
CA GLU A 445 -18.94 -13.05 2.73
C GLU A 445 -18.40 -13.41 1.33
N TRP A 446 -18.27 -12.41 0.45
CA TRP A 446 -17.72 -12.57 -0.91
C TRP A 446 -16.25 -12.11 -1.03
N TYR A 447 -15.60 -11.81 0.10
CA TYR A 447 -14.16 -11.55 0.21
C TYR A 447 -13.48 -12.58 1.11
N ILE A 448 -14.04 -12.85 2.30
CA ILE A 448 -13.51 -13.85 3.23
C ILE A 448 -13.82 -15.27 2.73
N HIS A 449 -12.84 -16.15 2.80
CA HIS A 449 -13.06 -17.55 2.48
C HIS A 449 -14.08 -18.16 3.46
N PRO A 450 -15.00 -19.06 3.02
CA PRO A 450 -15.97 -19.73 3.90
C PRO A 450 -15.37 -20.49 5.10
N ASN A 451 -14.06 -20.70 5.13
CA ASN A 451 -13.35 -21.35 6.24
C ASN A 451 -12.83 -20.36 7.29
N GLY A 452 -13.04 -19.04 7.08
CA GLY A 452 -12.55 -17.96 7.94
C GLY A 452 -11.26 -17.25 7.45
N GLN A 453 -10.60 -17.72 6.40
CA GLN A 453 -9.38 -17.09 5.89
C GLN A 453 -9.66 -15.73 5.23
N LEU A 454 -8.90 -14.69 5.61
CA LEU A 454 -8.87 -13.43 4.86
C LEU A 454 -7.95 -13.61 3.63
N PRO A 455 -8.31 -13.07 2.45
CA PRO A 455 -7.49 -13.20 1.25
C PRO A 455 -6.15 -12.49 1.44
N ALA A 456 -5.02 -13.09 1.06
CA ALA A 456 -3.72 -12.44 1.24
C ALA A 456 -3.51 -11.28 0.25
N TYR A 457 -3.35 -11.60 -1.04
CA TYR A 457 -3.15 -10.65 -2.14
C TYR A 457 -3.45 -11.30 -3.50
N GLU A 458 -3.53 -10.52 -4.59
CA GLU A 458 -4.01 -10.98 -5.91
C GLU A 458 -3.25 -12.18 -6.49
N TRP A 459 -1.93 -12.27 -6.27
CA TRP A 459 -1.11 -13.37 -6.79
C TRP A 459 -1.35 -14.71 -6.10
N ASP A 460 -1.72 -14.71 -4.83
CA ASP A 460 -2.15 -15.90 -4.09
C ASP A 460 -3.05 -15.50 -2.91
N PHE A 461 -4.37 -15.65 -3.06
CA PHE A 461 -5.31 -15.35 -1.97
C PHE A 461 -5.18 -16.33 -0.80
N SER A 462 -4.67 -17.54 -1.03
CA SER A 462 -4.52 -18.59 -0.02
C SER A 462 -3.27 -18.43 0.84
N ASP A 463 -2.39 -17.49 0.53
CA ASP A 463 -1.18 -17.26 1.34
C ASP A 463 -1.54 -16.68 2.73
N VAL A 464 -0.51 -16.49 3.55
CA VAL A 464 -0.63 -16.11 4.95
C VAL A 464 0.05 -14.76 5.16
N ASN A 465 -0.76 -13.79 5.59
CA ASN A 465 -0.30 -12.46 5.98
C ASN A 465 -0.35 -12.29 7.50
N PRO A 466 0.44 -11.36 8.07
CA PRO A 466 0.31 -10.98 9.48
C PRO A 466 -1.15 -10.58 9.82
N PRO A 467 -1.76 -11.15 10.88
CA PRO A 467 -3.14 -10.87 11.30
C PRO A 467 -3.30 -9.53 12.03
N VAL A 468 -2.76 -8.45 11.45
CA VAL A 468 -2.79 -7.08 12.03
C VAL A 468 -4.16 -6.39 11.87
N HIS A 469 -5.14 -7.03 11.22
CA HIS A 469 -6.46 -6.47 10.96
C HIS A 469 -7.22 -6.10 12.25
N ALA A 470 -7.07 -6.91 13.31
CA ALA A 470 -7.68 -6.64 14.62
C ALA A 470 -7.09 -5.39 15.29
N TRP A 471 -5.76 -5.25 15.24
CA TRP A 471 -5.08 -4.05 15.72
C TRP A 471 -5.55 -2.81 14.98
N SER A 472 -5.54 -2.84 13.64
CA SER A 472 -5.97 -1.68 12.85
C SER A 472 -7.44 -1.32 13.13
N THR A 473 -8.33 -2.32 13.21
CA THR A 473 -9.74 -2.13 13.59
C THR A 473 -9.89 -1.38 14.91
N PHE A 474 -9.16 -1.80 15.93
CA PHE A 474 -9.22 -1.12 17.22
C PHE A 474 -8.61 0.28 17.16
N ARG A 475 -7.47 0.47 16.47
CA ARG A 475 -6.84 1.79 16.29
C ARG A 475 -7.76 2.77 15.56
N VAL A 476 -8.36 2.36 14.44
CA VAL A 476 -9.32 3.17 13.67
C VAL A 476 -10.52 3.52 14.53
N PHE A 477 -11.08 2.56 15.27
CA PHE A 477 -12.19 2.81 16.21
C PHE A 477 -11.84 3.87 17.26
N LYS A 478 -10.64 3.82 17.86
CA LYS A 478 -10.23 4.80 18.89
C LYS A 478 -9.91 6.17 18.29
N ILE A 479 -9.29 6.24 17.11
CA ILE A 479 -9.05 7.50 16.40
C ILE A 479 -10.38 8.16 16.05
N ASP A 480 -11.32 7.39 15.47
CA ASP A 480 -12.66 7.85 15.13
C ASP A 480 -13.45 8.33 16.35
N GLN A 481 -13.42 7.57 17.45
CA GLN A 481 -14.07 7.94 18.71
C GLN A 481 -13.55 9.28 19.23
N MET A 482 -12.26 9.54 19.09
CA MET A 482 -11.62 10.75 19.57
C MET A 482 -11.94 11.96 18.68
N ILE A 483 -11.95 11.79 17.36
CA ILE A 483 -12.31 12.85 16.39
C ILE A 483 -13.80 13.21 16.50
N ASN A 484 -14.68 12.20 16.59
CA ASN A 484 -16.14 12.38 16.56
C ASN A 484 -16.77 12.47 17.95
N GLY A 485 -15.99 12.28 19.03
CA GLY A 485 -16.44 12.34 20.42
C GLY A 485 -17.34 11.18 20.87
N LYS A 486 -17.59 10.17 20.02
CA LYS A 486 -18.45 9.02 20.31
C LYS A 486 -17.93 7.71 19.68
N PRO A 487 -18.08 6.57 20.36
CA PRO A 487 -17.67 5.27 19.81
C PRO A 487 -18.64 4.75 18.75
N ASP A 488 -18.11 4.15 17.69
CA ASP A 488 -18.87 3.40 16.67
C ASP A 488 -18.89 1.90 17.02
N VAL A 489 -19.70 1.54 18.03
CA VAL A 489 -19.81 0.16 18.52
C VAL A 489 -20.27 -0.82 17.44
N PRO A 490 -21.26 -0.49 16.57
CA PRO A 490 -21.66 -1.40 15.48
C PRO A 490 -20.54 -1.71 14.49
N PHE A 491 -19.63 -0.75 14.21
CA PHE A 491 -18.42 -1.04 13.45
C PHE A 491 -17.53 -2.07 14.15
N LEU A 492 -17.18 -1.80 15.40
CA LEU A 492 -16.28 -2.66 16.15
C LEU A 492 -16.83 -4.08 16.28
N GLU A 493 -18.12 -4.20 16.62
CA GLU A 493 -18.83 -5.47 16.73
C GLU A 493 -18.90 -6.22 15.40
N SER A 494 -19.24 -5.54 14.30
CA SER A 494 -19.36 -6.18 12.97
C SER A 494 -18.06 -6.84 12.50
N VAL A 495 -16.91 -6.17 12.71
CA VAL A 495 -15.60 -6.69 12.31
C VAL A 495 -15.12 -7.75 13.29
N PHE A 496 -15.35 -7.56 14.60
CA PHE A 496 -15.01 -8.54 15.64
C PHE A 496 -15.58 -9.92 15.34
N GLN A 497 -16.87 -10.01 14.98
CA GLN A 497 -17.52 -11.29 14.68
C GLN A 497 -16.85 -12.03 13.51
N LYS A 498 -16.36 -11.32 12.50
CA LYS A 498 -15.64 -11.92 11.36
C LYS A 498 -14.21 -12.30 11.72
N LEU A 499 -13.55 -11.50 12.56
CA LEU A 499 -12.24 -11.83 13.10
C LEU A 499 -12.27 -13.05 14.03
N LEU A 500 -13.40 -13.36 14.68
CA LEU A 500 -13.57 -14.65 15.37
C LEU A 500 -13.38 -15.83 14.41
N LEU A 501 -14.00 -15.78 13.23
CA LEU A 501 -13.88 -16.83 12.20
C LEU A 501 -12.42 -16.93 11.72
N ASN A 502 -11.78 -15.79 11.49
CA ASN A 502 -10.38 -15.77 11.09
C ASN A 502 -9.44 -16.30 12.17
N PHE A 503 -9.65 -15.92 13.43
CA PHE A 503 -8.89 -16.46 14.56
C PHE A 503 -9.04 -17.99 14.65
N THR A 504 -10.27 -18.49 14.52
CA THR A 504 -10.53 -19.95 14.53
C THR A 504 -9.87 -20.65 13.33
N TRP A 505 -9.84 -20.02 12.15
CA TRP A 505 -9.10 -20.54 11.01
C TRP A 505 -7.61 -20.69 11.33
N TRP A 506 -6.99 -19.66 11.92
CA TRP A 506 -5.59 -19.71 12.34
C TRP A 506 -5.31 -20.86 13.29
N VAL A 507 -6.11 -20.99 14.35
CA VAL A 507 -6.00 -22.10 15.34
C VAL A 507 -6.15 -23.47 14.68
N ASN A 508 -7.01 -23.62 13.67
CA ASN A 508 -7.27 -24.93 13.08
C ASN A 508 -6.36 -25.28 11.88
N ARG A 509 -5.76 -24.29 11.22
CA ARG A 509 -5.06 -24.48 9.93
C ARG A 509 -3.59 -24.10 9.97
N LYS A 510 -3.18 -23.27 10.93
CA LYS A 510 -1.81 -22.75 11.03
C LYS A 510 -1.11 -23.15 12.33
N ASP A 511 -1.80 -23.88 13.21
CA ASP A 511 -1.22 -24.68 14.29
C ASP A 511 -1.24 -26.16 13.88
N LYS A 512 -0.14 -26.64 13.27
CA LYS A 512 -0.08 -27.98 12.66
C LYS A 512 -0.26 -29.11 13.66
N LYS A 513 0.14 -28.92 14.93
CA LYS A 513 0.16 -29.95 15.98
C LYS A 513 -0.90 -29.73 17.07
N GLY A 514 -1.62 -28.62 17.04
CA GLY A 514 -2.59 -28.27 18.09
C GLY A 514 -1.92 -27.85 19.40
N ASN A 515 -0.68 -27.36 19.35
CA ASN A 515 0.14 -27.00 20.52
C ASN A 515 0.32 -25.49 20.67
N ASN A 516 -0.46 -24.67 19.95
CA ASN A 516 -0.41 -23.20 19.94
C ASN A 516 0.92 -22.62 19.43
N VAL A 517 1.61 -23.34 18.55
CA VAL A 517 2.74 -22.82 17.77
C VAL A 517 2.28 -22.62 16.34
N PHE A 518 2.41 -21.39 15.85
CA PHE A 518 1.79 -20.96 14.60
C PHE A 518 2.82 -20.65 13.54
N GLY A 519 2.51 -21.05 12.30
CA GLY A 519 3.32 -20.70 11.15
C GLY A 519 2.71 -21.10 9.82
N GLY A 520 3.53 -20.97 8.77
CA GLY A 520 3.20 -21.30 7.39
C GLY A 520 3.18 -20.05 6.51
N GLY A 521 3.66 -20.20 5.28
CA GLY A 521 3.88 -19.08 4.38
C GLY A 521 5.07 -18.23 4.81
N PHE A 522 5.19 -17.06 4.18
CA PHE A 522 6.27 -16.11 4.45
C PHE A 522 5.87 -15.02 5.47
N LEU A 523 4.57 -14.87 5.79
CA LEU A 523 4.05 -13.93 6.79
C LEU A 523 4.42 -12.47 6.51
N GLY A 524 4.42 -12.06 5.24
CA GLY A 524 4.79 -10.70 4.83
C GLY A 524 6.30 -10.42 4.87
N LEU A 525 7.14 -11.41 5.18
CA LEU A 525 8.60 -11.29 5.32
C LEU A 525 9.34 -12.25 4.38
N ASP A 526 9.31 -11.95 3.08
CA ASP A 526 9.67 -12.83 1.96
C ASP A 526 11.01 -13.56 2.16
N ASN A 527 12.13 -12.83 2.13
CA ASN A 527 13.48 -13.41 2.15
C ASN A 527 14.14 -13.39 3.55
N ILE A 528 13.38 -13.19 4.64
CA ILE A 528 13.93 -12.99 6.00
C ILE A 528 14.70 -14.21 6.53
N GLY A 529 14.27 -15.41 6.15
CA GLY A 529 14.83 -16.68 6.61
C GLY A 529 16.08 -17.11 5.85
N ALA A 530 16.78 -18.13 6.37
CA ALA A 530 17.93 -18.73 5.67
C ALA A 530 17.55 -19.50 4.40
N PHE A 531 16.32 -20.00 4.35
CA PHE A 531 15.73 -20.74 3.24
C PHE A 531 14.25 -20.36 3.11
N ASP A 532 13.63 -20.76 2.00
CA ASP A 532 12.19 -20.59 1.78
C ASP A 532 11.41 -21.27 2.93
N ARG A 533 10.59 -20.49 3.64
CA ARG A 533 9.81 -20.95 4.80
C ARG A 533 8.76 -22.02 4.46
N ASN A 534 8.45 -22.20 3.17
CA ASN A 534 7.59 -23.26 2.67
C ASN A 534 8.37 -24.51 2.21
N MET A 535 9.70 -24.53 2.34
CA MET A 535 10.53 -25.68 1.95
C MET A 535 10.14 -26.93 2.75
N GLU A 536 9.76 -27.99 2.04
CA GLU A 536 9.54 -29.31 2.63
C GLU A 536 10.88 -30.06 2.73
N PHE A 537 11.29 -30.40 3.95
CA PHE A 537 12.50 -31.18 4.18
C PHE A 537 12.25 -32.66 3.92
N LYS A 538 13.21 -33.32 3.25
CA LYS A 538 13.06 -34.72 2.80
C LYS A 538 12.82 -35.70 3.94
N ASN A 539 13.35 -35.35 5.11
CA ASN A 539 13.32 -36.21 6.28
C ASN A 539 12.11 -35.95 7.17
N GLY A 540 11.18 -35.07 6.79
CA GLY A 540 9.98 -34.70 7.54
C GLY A 540 10.16 -33.59 8.56
N ASP A 541 11.36 -33.00 8.65
CA ASP A 541 11.64 -31.83 9.49
C ASP A 541 10.75 -30.65 9.09
N HIS A 542 10.40 -29.79 10.04
CA HIS A 542 9.56 -28.63 9.77
C HIS A 542 9.95 -27.43 10.62
N LEU A 543 9.66 -26.24 10.09
CA LEU A 543 9.94 -24.97 10.74
C LEU A 543 8.81 -24.59 11.70
N GLU A 544 9.16 -24.28 12.94
CA GLU A 544 8.31 -23.58 13.91
C GLU A 544 8.72 -22.10 13.93
N GLN A 545 7.75 -21.22 13.68
CA GLN A 545 7.99 -19.81 13.42
C GLN A 545 7.71 -18.93 14.65
N ALA A 546 8.71 -18.15 15.07
CA ALA A 546 8.59 -17.27 16.22
C ALA A 546 7.69 -16.07 15.95
N ASP A 547 7.75 -15.53 14.74
CA ASP A 547 6.90 -14.42 14.30
C ASP A 547 5.43 -14.84 14.16
N GLY A 548 5.13 -15.96 13.49
CA GLY A 548 3.76 -16.48 13.36
C GLY A 548 3.07 -16.66 14.71
N THR A 549 3.77 -17.24 15.68
CA THR A 549 3.28 -17.40 17.05
C THR A 549 3.10 -16.06 17.78
N SER A 550 4.05 -15.14 17.62
CA SER A 550 3.97 -13.80 18.22
C SER A 550 2.83 -12.96 17.65
N TRP A 551 2.58 -13.06 16.34
CA TRP A 551 1.44 -12.42 15.70
C TRP A 551 0.12 -12.94 16.23
N MET A 552 0.01 -14.24 16.49
CA MET A 552 -1.20 -14.82 17.09
C MET A 552 -1.39 -14.40 18.54
N ALA A 553 -0.31 -14.22 19.31
CA ALA A 553 -0.39 -13.64 20.65
C ALA A 553 -0.91 -12.19 20.60
N MET A 554 -0.39 -11.38 19.67
CA MET A 554 -0.89 -10.02 19.42
C MET A 554 -2.37 -10.05 18.98
N PHE A 555 -2.76 -10.96 18.09
CA PHE A 555 -4.15 -11.09 17.64
C PHE A 555 -5.07 -11.46 18.80
N ALA A 556 -4.69 -12.41 19.66
CA ALA A 556 -5.44 -12.78 20.85
C ALA A 556 -5.62 -11.60 21.81
N LEU A 557 -4.56 -10.83 22.07
CA LEU A 557 -4.62 -9.63 22.92
C LEU A 557 -5.52 -8.54 22.33
N ASN A 558 -5.43 -8.27 21.03
CA ASN A 558 -6.31 -7.31 20.37
C ASN A 558 -7.78 -7.75 20.45
N MET A 559 -8.07 -9.02 20.23
CA MET A 559 -9.43 -9.56 20.34
C MET A 559 -9.96 -9.51 21.79
N MET A 560 -9.10 -9.77 22.78
CA MET A 560 -9.44 -9.56 24.19
C MET A 560 -9.78 -8.08 24.45
N ARG A 561 -8.92 -7.15 24.04
CA ARG A 561 -9.12 -5.71 24.24
C ARG A 561 -10.40 -5.20 23.57
N ILE A 562 -10.68 -5.66 22.35
CA ILE A 562 -11.94 -5.37 21.65
C ILE A 562 -13.14 -5.93 22.42
N SER A 563 -13.06 -7.19 22.88
CA SER A 563 -14.14 -7.82 23.66
C SER A 563 -14.43 -7.05 24.95
N MET A 564 -13.39 -6.61 25.67
CA MET A 564 -13.54 -5.79 26.87
C MET A 564 -14.18 -4.43 26.55
N GLU A 565 -13.83 -3.81 25.42
CA GLU A 565 -14.45 -2.56 24.98
C GLU A 565 -15.94 -2.76 24.67
N LEU A 566 -16.30 -3.84 23.96
CA LEU A 566 -17.68 -4.21 23.66
C LEU A 566 -18.48 -4.60 24.91
N ALA A 567 -17.83 -5.21 25.90
CA ALA A 567 -18.45 -5.64 27.16
C ALA A 567 -19.01 -4.49 28.00
N GLN A 568 -18.48 -3.28 27.81
CA GLN A 568 -19.05 -2.05 28.41
C GLN A 568 -20.46 -1.73 27.91
N TYR A 569 -20.87 -2.30 26.76
CA TYR A 569 -22.16 -2.09 26.14
C TYR A 569 -23.03 -3.35 26.17
N ASN A 570 -22.42 -4.53 26.15
CA ASN A 570 -23.11 -5.81 26.23
C ASN A 570 -22.25 -6.82 27.03
N PRO A 571 -22.65 -7.19 28.25
CA PRO A 571 -21.84 -8.02 29.16
C PRO A 571 -21.53 -9.42 28.62
N ILE A 572 -22.25 -9.92 27.60
CA ILE A 572 -21.95 -11.21 26.96
C ILE A 572 -20.51 -11.26 26.40
N TYR A 573 -19.95 -10.11 26.02
CA TYR A 573 -18.56 -10.06 25.54
C TYR A 573 -17.50 -10.31 26.63
N GLU A 574 -17.86 -10.33 27.92
CA GLU A 574 -16.96 -10.78 28.98
C GLU A 574 -16.48 -12.23 28.74
N ASP A 575 -17.36 -13.12 28.29
CA ASP A 575 -17.02 -14.51 27.99
C ASP A 575 -15.97 -14.60 26.87
N MET A 576 -16.08 -13.72 25.87
CA MET A 576 -15.09 -13.63 24.80
C MET A 576 -13.77 -13.04 25.29
N ALA A 577 -13.81 -12.01 26.14
CA ALA A 577 -12.61 -11.46 26.77
C ALA A 577 -11.86 -12.56 27.57
N ILE A 578 -12.60 -13.36 28.35
CA ILE A 578 -12.05 -14.52 29.08
C ILE A 578 -11.40 -15.51 28.11
N LYS A 579 -12.11 -15.92 27.05
CA LYS A 579 -11.58 -16.85 26.06
C LYS A 579 -10.26 -16.36 25.48
N PHE A 580 -10.18 -15.09 25.08
CA PHE A 580 -8.99 -14.56 24.43
C PHE A 580 -7.85 -14.34 25.41
N PHE A 581 -8.15 -13.97 26.65
CA PHE A 581 -7.17 -13.94 27.73
C PHE A 581 -6.56 -15.32 27.96
N GLU A 582 -7.38 -16.37 28.15
CA GLU A 582 -6.87 -17.74 28.32
C GLU A 582 -6.03 -18.20 27.13
N HIS A 583 -6.52 -17.95 25.92
CA HIS A 583 -5.83 -18.37 24.70
C HIS A 583 -4.47 -17.67 24.56
N TYR A 584 -4.40 -16.38 24.91
CA TYR A 584 -3.13 -15.65 24.98
C TYR A 584 -2.14 -16.32 25.95
N LEU A 585 -2.60 -16.77 27.13
CA LEU A 585 -1.73 -17.48 28.09
C LEU A 585 -1.19 -18.79 27.52
N TYR A 586 -2.02 -19.56 26.81
CA TYR A 586 -1.57 -20.82 26.18
C TYR A 586 -0.55 -20.55 25.05
N ILE A 587 -0.70 -19.47 24.29
CA ILE A 587 0.30 -19.07 23.29
C ILE A 587 1.61 -18.66 23.99
N ALA A 588 1.52 -17.83 25.03
CA ALA A 588 2.69 -17.42 25.80
C ALA A 588 3.43 -18.62 26.40
N GLU A 589 2.69 -19.64 26.86
CA GLU A 589 3.26 -20.90 27.37
C GLU A 589 3.98 -21.65 26.26
N ALA A 590 3.36 -21.80 25.09
CA ALA A 590 3.94 -22.48 23.93
C ALA A 590 5.24 -21.80 23.43
N MET A 591 5.31 -20.47 23.54
CA MET A 591 6.54 -19.73 23.22
C MET A 591 7.69 -20.01 24.20
N GLU A 592 7.37 -20.30 25.47
CA GLU A 592 8.37 -20.71 26.47
C GLU A 592 8.71 -22.19 26.39
N ASN A 593 7.71 -23.05 26.17
CA ASN A 593 7.82 -24.51 26.19
C ASN A 593 7.04 -25.13 25.01
N ILE A 594 7.74 -25.70 24.03
CA ILE A 594 7.10 -26.35 22.88
C ILE A 594 6.82 -27.83 23.22
N GLY A 595 5.62 -28.11 23.73
CA GLY A 595 5.19 -29.48 24.05
C GLY A 595 6.12 -30.17 25.06
N GLU A 596 6.56 -31.40 24.76
CA GLU A 596 7.49 -32.19 25.59
C GLU A 596 8.98 -31.90 25.30
N THR A 597 9.29 -31.00 24.35
CA THR A 597 10.68 -30.72 23.94
C THR A 597 11.34 -29.65 24.81
N LYS A 598 12.66 -29.79 25.04
CA LYS A 598 13.40 -29.01 26.05
C LYS A 598 13.67 -27.54 25.71
N ASN A 599 13.38 -27.07 24.49
CA ASN A 599 13.73 -25.73 24.02
C ASN A 599 12.54 -25.06 23.33
N GLY A 600 12.01 -23.96 23.92
CA GLY A 600 11.03 -23.09 23.28
C GLY A 600 11.65 -22.10 22.28
N LEU A 601 10.86 -21.12 21.82
CA LEU A 601 11.30 -20.09 20.85
C LEU A 601 12.28 -19.07 21.46
N TRP A 602 12.34 -18.98 22.79
CA TRP A 602 13.26 -18.13 23.52
C TRP A 602 14.61 -18.81 23.75
N ASN A 603 15.69 -18.16 23.36
CA ASN A 603 17.04 -18.61 23.68
C ASN A 603 17.57 -17.87 24.92
N ASP A 604 17.84 -18.57 26.03
CA ASP A 604 18.31 -17.95 27.27
C ASP A 604 19.76 -17.47 27.25
N GLU A 605 20.62 -18.11 26.46
CA GLU A 605 22.02 -17.73 26.31
C GLU A 605 22.11 -16.36 25.63
N ASP A 606 21.50 -16.23 24.46
CA ASP A 606 21.45 -14.97 23.73
C ASP A 606 20.51 -14.01 24.46
N GLY A 607 19.29 -14.42 24.76
CA GLY A 607 18.23 -13.55 25.25
C GLY A 607 17.47 -12.90 24.11
N PHE A 608 17.12 -13.73 23.14
CA PHE A 608 16.45 -13.33 21.91
C PHE A 608 15.55 -14.48 21.44
N PHE A 609 14.55 -14.16 20.61
CA PHE A 609 13.66 -15.15 20.02
C PHE A 609 14.15 -15.56 18.63
N TYR A 610 14.03 -16.85 18.32
CA TYR A 610 14.47 -17.44 17.06
C TYR A 610 13.46 -18.47 16.55
N ASP A 611 13.42 -18.64 15.23
CA ASP A 611 12.73 -19.78 14.61
C ASP A 611 13.44 -21.09 15.01
N LEU A 612 12.69 -22.19 15.02
CA LEU A 612 13.22 -23.52 15.33
C LEU A 612 12.98 -24.47 14.16
N LEU A 613 14.01 -25.21 13.77
CA LEU A 613 13.85 -26.38 12.93
C LEU A 613 13.58 -27.59 13.83
N GLN A 614 12.36 -28.11 13.78
CA GLN A 614 11.99 -29.32 14.49
C GLN A 614 12.40 -30.52 13.67
N LEU A 615 13.24 -31.38 14.26
CA LEU A 615 13.73 -32.59 13.60
C LEU A 615 12.77 -33.76 13.86
N ASN A 616 12.74 -34.67 12.89
CA ASN A 616 11.87 -35.85 12.96
C ASN A 616 12.21 -36.84 14.09
N ASN A 617 13.41 -36.77 14.65
CA ASN A 617 13.83 -37.56 15.81
C ASN A 617 13.32 -36.97 17.14
N GLY A 618 12.63 -35.82 17.13
CA GLY A 618 12.11 -35.12 18.31
C GLY A 618 13.04 -34.04 18.87
N ASP A 619 14.27 -33.92 18.37
CA ASP A 619 15.17 -32.81 18.71
C ASP A 619 14.76 -31.53 17.97
N SER A 620 15.28 -30.39 18.43
CA SER A 620 15.07 -29.09 17.77
C SER A 620 16.39 -28.33 17.64
N ILE A 621 16.52 -27.58 16.55
CA ILE A 621 17.66 -26.71 16.28
C ILE A 621 17.18 -25.27 16.27
N SER A 622 17.76 -24.43 17.13
CA SER A 622 17.49 -22.99 17.12
C SER A 622 18.24 -22.31 15.98
N LEU A 623 17.51 -21.68 15.07
CA LEU A 623 18.06 -20.91 13.97
C LEU A 623 18.45 -19.52 14.51
N LYS A 624 19.66 -19.40 15.05
CA LYS A 624 20.20 -18.19 15.72
C LYS A 624 20.46 -17.01 14.76
N LEU A 625 19.48 -16.70 13.89
CA LEU A 625 19.45 -15.59 12.96
C LEU A 625 18.71 -14.40 13.60
N ARG A 626 19.47 -13.36 13.99
CA ARG A 626 18.97 -12.14 14.61
C ARG A 626 18.34 -11.24 13.57
N SER A 627 17.04 -11.43 13.39
CA SER A 627 16.21 -10.63 12.51
C SER A 627 15.04 -10.02 13.26
N ILE A 628 14.22 -9.26 12.53
CA ILE A 628 12.99 -8.66 13.05
C ILE A 628 12.02 -9.69 13.64
N VAL A 629 12.12 -10.96 13.20
CA VAL A 629 11.37 -12.09 13.77
C VAL A 629 11.50 -12.13 15.29
N GLY A 630 12.70 -11.91 15.82
CA GLY A 630 12.93 -11.92 17.26
C GLY A 630 12.47 -10.65 17.99
N LEU A 631 12.08 -9.60 17.26
CA LEU A 631 11.51 -8.36 17.78
C LEU A 631 9.98 -8.33 17.74
N ILE A 632 9.32 -9.09 16.85
CA ILE A 632 7.85 -9.19 16.75
C ILE A 632 7.14 -9.51 18.09
N PRO A 633 7.70 -10.32 19.02
CA PRO A 633 7.12 -10.49 20.36
C PRO A 633 6.86 -9.19 21.13
N LEU A 634 7.53 -8.07 20.79
CA LEU A 634 7.27 -6.73 21.35
C LEU A 634 5.85 -6.23 21.06
N PHE A 635 5.20 -6.70 19.99
CA PHE A 635 3.90 -6.20 19.54
C PHE A 635 2.74 -6.78 20.33
N ALA A 636 2.93 -7.92 20.98
CA ALA A 636 1.96 -8.52 21.88
C ALA A 636 2.03 -7.85 23.26
N VAL A 637 1.52 -6.62 23.33
CA VAL A 637 1.45 -5.82 24.56
C VAL A 637 0.11 -5.08 24.67
N GLU A 638 -0.61 -5.32 25.77
CA GLU A 638 -1.85 -4.64 26.13
C GLU A 638 -1.83 -4.16 27.57
N ILE A 639 -2.51 -3.03 27.81
CA ILE A 639 -2.62 -2.43 29.14
C ILE A 639 -4.08 -2.27 29.50
N VAL A 640 -4.43 -2.81 30.66
CA VAL A 640 -5.77 -2.73 31.20
C VAL A 640 -5.74 -1.88 32.46
N GLU A 641 -6.60 -0.87 32.50
CA GLU A 641 -6.79 -0.02 33.68
C GLU A 641 -7.73 -0.73 34.67
N HIS A 642 -7.45 -0.57 35.96
CA HIS A 642 -8.22 -1.18 37.03
C HIS A 642 -9.70 -0.79 36.96
N SER A 643 -9.99 0.47 36.65
CA SER A 643 -11.34 1.00 36.46
C SER A 643 -12.14 0.32 35.35
N MET A 644 -11.46 -0.30 34.38
CA MET A 644 -12.12 -1.11 33.36
C MET A 644 -12.47 -2.50 33.89
N LEU A 645 -11.59 -3.10 34.70
CA LEU A 645 -11.81 -4.41 35.31
C LEU A 645 -12.96 -4.40 36.31
N GLU A 646 -13.11 -3.32 37.08
CA GLU A 646 -14.25 -3.13 37.99
C GLU A 646 -15.61 -3.22 37.28
N LYS A 647 -15.63 -2.92 35.97
CA LYS A 647 -16.83 -3.01 35.14
C LYS A 647 -17.02 -4.38 34.49
N LEU A 648 -16.07 -5.30 34.66
CA LEU A 648 -16.02 -6.62 34.05
C LEU A 648 -15.81 -7.71 35.12
N PRO A 649 -16.79 -7.90 36.02
CA PRO A 649 -16.64 -8.75 37.20
C PRO A 649 -16.41 -10.23 36.85
N ASN A 650 -17.03 -10.75 35.81
CA ASN A 650 -16.86 -12.16 35.42
C ASN A 650 -15.45 -12.39 34.87
N PHE A 651 -14.94 -11.43 34.08
CA PHE A 651 -13.56 -11.46 33.61
C PHE A 651 -12.57 -11.43 34.78
N LEU A 652 -12.77 -10.49 35.72
CA LEU A 652 -11.92 -10.33 36.90
C LEU A 652 -11.88 -11.62 37.74
N ASP A 653 -13.04 -12.21 38.04
CA ASP A 653 -13.15 -13.44 38.83
C ASP A 653 -12.43 -14.61 38.14
N ARG A 654 -12.63 -14.78 36.82
CA ARG A 654 -12.00 -15.87 36.07
C ARG A 654 -10.49 -15.69 35.99
N MET A 655 -10.02 -14.47 35.77
CA MET A 655 -8.59 -14.18 35.76
C MET A 655 -7.96 -14.46 37.13
N GLN A 656 -8.57 -14.01 38.24
CA GLN A 656 -8.10 -14.36 39.58
C GLN A 656 -8.06 -15.86 39.83
N TRP A 657 -9.08 -16.59 39.33
CA TRP A 657 -9.09 -18.05 39.39
C TRP A 657 -7.90 -18.66 38.66
N ILE A 658 -7.54 -18.17 37.47
CA ILE A 658 -6.38 -18.67 36.70
C ILE A 658 -5.08 -18.40 37.44
N LEU A 659 -4.89 -17.15 37.91
CA LEU A 659 -3.69 -16.77 38.65
C LEU A 659 -3.47 -17.65 39.88
N LYS A 660 -4.55 -18.04 40.56
CA LYS A 660 -4.51 -18.90 41.75
C LYS A 660 -4.33 -20.39 41.42
N ASN A 661 -5.01 -20.90 40.39
CA ASN A 661 -5.12 -22.35 40.14
C ASN A 661 -4.19 -22.87 39.03
N LYS A 662 -3.63 -21.98 38.20
CA LYS A 662 -2.67 -22.31 37.14
C LYS A 662 -1.40 -21.48 37.31
N PRO A 663 -0.61 -21.72 38.37
CA PRO A 663 0.57 -20.91 38.69
C PRO A 663 1.60 -20.88 37.56
N HIS A 664 1.77 -21.97 36.80
CA HIS A 664 2.66 -22.00 35.63
C HIS A 664 2.25 -21.00 34.53
N LEU A 665 0.95 -20.75 34.32
CA LEU A 665 0.47 -19.71 33.40
C LEU A 665 0.52 -18.32 34.03
N ALA A 666 0.25 -18.23 35.33
CA ALA A 666 0.40 -16.99 36.09
C ALA A 666 1.86 -16.49 36.03
N ASP A 667 2.80 -17.44 36.05
CA ASP A 667 4.23 -17.25 35.84
C ASP A 667 4.60 -16.89 34.40
N LEU A 668 3.63 -16.63 33.50
CA LEU A 668 3.87 -16.02 32.18
C LEU A 668 3.39 -14.56 32.11
N VAL A 669 2.40 -14.17 32.92
CA VAL A 669 1.88 -12.80 32.97
C VAL A 669 2.77 -11.92 33.83
N SER A 670 3.05 -10.68 33.44
CA SER A 670 3.72 -9.72 34.33
C SER A 670 2.94 -9.65 35.65
N HIS A 671 3.61 -9.76 36.81
CA HIS A 671 2.96 -9.89 38.13
C HIS A 671 1.71 -9.00 38.22
N TRP A 672 0.55 -9.62 38.03
CA TRP A 672 -0.71 -8.88 37.84
C TRP A 672 -1.09 -8.08 39.08
N GLU A 673 -0.68 -8.58 40.25
CA GLU A 673 -0.83 -7.93 41.56
C GLU A 673 0.07 -6.70 41.74
N VAL A 674 1.10 -6.54 40.90
CA VAL A 674 1.96 -5.35 40.90
C VAL A 674 1.33 -4.31 39.99
N GLU A 675 0.52 -3.45 40.60
CA GLU A 675 -0.04 -2.29 39.93
C GLU A 675 1.08 -1.36 39.45
N GLY A 676 1.06 -1.04 38.16
CA GLY A 676 1.80 0.13 37.66
C GLY A 676 1.25 1.41 38.29
N LYS A 677 1.95 2.55 38.11
CA LYS A 677 1.44 3.83 38.59
C LYS A 677 0.02 4.08 38.04
N GLY A 678 -0.94 4.23 38.95
CA GLY A 678 -2.34 4.52 38.64
C GLY A 678 -3.25 3.32 38.38
N GLY A 679 -2.99 2.16 39.01
CA GLY A 679 -3.87 0.99 38.91
C GLY A 679 -3.89 0.39 37.50
N LYS A 680 -2.72 0.15 36.91
CA LYS A 680 -2.58 -0.41 35.57
C LYS A 680 -2.04 -1.82 35.65
N HIS A 681 -2.50 -2.68 34.74
CA HIS A 681 -2.03 -4.06 34.62
C HIS A 681 -1.49 -4.33 33.21
N LEU A 682 -0.36 -5.02 33.13
CA LEU A 682 0.36 -5.31 31.88
C LEU A 682 0.15 -6.76 31.43
N MET A 683 -0.30 -6.94 30.20
CA MET A 683 -0.28 -8.22 29.50
C MET A 683 0.73 -8.13 28.36
N SER A 684 1.82 -8.90 28.45
CA SER A 684 2.90 -8.89 27.47
C SER A 684 3.68 -10.21 27.50
N ILE A 685 4.08 -10.71 26.33
CA ILE A 685 5.02 -11.85 26.22
C ILE A 685 6.36 -11.49 26.85
N LEU A 686 6.79 -10.24 26.63
CA LEU A 686 8.04 -9.72 27.14
C LEU A 686 7.86 -9.08 28.51
N ARG A 687 8.38 -9.76 29.54
CA ARG A 687 8.51 -9.25 30.91
C ARG A 687 9.75 -8.38 31.07
N LYS A 688 9.80 -7.57 32.13
CA LYS A 688 10.90 -6.60 32.40
C LYS A 688 12.31 -7.12 32.07
N THR A 689 12.68 -8.33 32.52
CA THR A 689 14.02 -8.90 32.27
C THR A 689 14.26 -9.25 30.80
N ARG A 690 13.34 -9.99 30.15
CA ARG A 690 13.46 -10.33 28.73
C ARG A 690 13.33 -9.11 27.83
N LEU A 691 12.40 -8.20 28.16
CA LEU A 691 12.21 -6.92 27.49
C LEU A 691 13.52 -6.12 27.49
N LYS A 692 14.21 -6.00 28.64
CA LYS A 692 15.53 -5.37 28.69
C LYS A 692 16.53 -6.02 27.73
N ARG A 693 16.63 -7.36 27.72
CA ARG A 693 17.58 -8.09 26.85
C ARG A 693 17.29 -7.87 25.35
N VAL A 694 16.02 -7.91 24.96
CA VAL A 694 15.60 -7.64 23.58
C VAL A 694 15.87 -6.18 23.21
N LEU A 695 15.50 -5.24 24.07
CA LEU A 695 15.72 -3.81 23.81
C LEU A 695 17.20 -3.46 23.71
N CYS A 696 18.08 -4.03 24.55
CA CYS A 696 19.53 -3.84 24.47
C CYS A 696 20.09 -4.23 23.09
N ARG A 697 19.53 -5.24 22.41
CA ARG A 697 19.94 -5.55 21.03
C ARG A 697 19.31 -4.62 20.01
N MET A 698 18.00 -4.38 20.15
CA MET A 698 17.26 -3.52 19.23
C MET A 698 17.86 -2.12 19.13
N VAL A 699 18.38 -1.58 20.25
CA VAL A 699 18.96 -0.23 20.32
C VAL A 699 20.49 -0.21 20.22
N ASP A 700 21.12 -1.31 19.79
CA ASP A 700 22.55 -1.36 19.47
C ASP A 700 22.78 -0.94 18.02
N GLU A 701 23.66 0.04 17.81
CA GLU A 701 24.01 0.58 16.50
C GLU A 701 24.77 -0.42 15.62
N ASN A 702 25.47 -1.37 16.24
CA ASN A 702 26.16 -2.47 15.55
C ASN A 702 25.22 -3.63 15.19
N GLU A 703 23.98 -3.59 15.68
CA GLU A 703 22.95 -4.58 15.36
C GLU A 703 21.80 -3.91 14.58
N PHE A 704 20.77 -3.45 15.27
CA PHE A 704 19.50 -3.07 14.67
C PHE A 704 19.29 -1.55 14.55
N LEU A 705 19.90 -0.74 15.42
CA LEU A 705 19.64 0.70 15.47
C LEU A 705 20.38 1.43 14.36
N SER A 706 19.63 2.06 13.46
CA SER A 706 20.11 2.93 12.40
C SER A 706 19.76 4.39 12.69
N ASP A 707 20.42 5.32 12.04
CA ASP A 707 20.05 6.74 11.99
C ASP A 707 18.67 7.01 11.40
N TYR A 708 18.10 6.00 10.73
CA TYR A 708 16.82 6.10 10.03
C TYR A 708 15.73 5.19 10.61
N GLY A 709 16.02 4.40 11.65
CA GLY A 709 15.05 3.50 12.29
C GLY A 709 15.66 2.18 12.78
N ILE A 710 14.83 1.15 12.91
CA ILE A 710 15.23 -0.22 13.23
C ILE A 710 15.36 -1.03 11.94
N ARG A 711 16.56 -1.56 11.69
CA ARG A 711 16.86 -2.47 10.58
C ARG A 711 16.08 -3.77 10.73
N SER A 712 15.71 -4.41 9.63
CA SER A 712 15.02 -5.70 9.65
C SER A 712 15.94 -6.88 10.00
N MET A 713 17.26 -6.69 9.94
CA MET A 713 18.28 -7.70 10.28
C MET A 713 19.46 -7.06 11.00
N SER A 714 20.06 -7.81 11.93
CA SER A 714 21.24 -7.34 12.66
C SER A 714 22.42 -7.12 11.71
N LYS A 715 23.04 -5.93 11.82
CA LYS A 715 24.19 -5.52 11.00
C LYS A 715 25.44 -6.37 11.24
N ILE A 716 25.52 -7.14 12.33
CA ILE A 716 26.63 -8.07 12.59
C ILE A 716 26.86 -9.04 11.42
N TYR A 717 25.80 -9.42 10.70
CA TYR A 717 25.85 -10.34 9.56
C TYR A 717 26.50 -9.74 8.31
N GLU A 718 26.90 -8.46 8.35
CA GLU A 718 27.75 -7.84 7.34
C GLU A 718 29.17 -8.46 7.38
N ASN A 719 29.72 -8.57 8.59
CA ASN A 719 31.08 -9.08 8.84
C ASN A 719 31.09 -10.58 9.16
N GLU A 720 30.04 -11.07 9.81
CA GLU A 720 29.92 -12.46 10.25
C GLU A 720 28.63 -13.09 9.69
N PRO A 721 28.56 -13.43 8.38
CA PRO A 721 27.35 -14.00 7.79
C PRO A 721 26.87 -15.25 8.54
N TYR A 722 25.56 -15.36 8.73
CA TYR A 722 24.97 -16.55 9.33
C TYR A 722 25.06 -17.74 8.38
N LEU A 723 25.57 -18.86 8.88
CA LEU A 723 25.72 -20.11 8.12
C LEU A 723 24.88 -21.21 8.77
N PHE A 724 24.13 -21.94 7.94
CA PHE A 724 23.32 -23.06 8.40
C PHE A 724 23.38 -24.20 7.38
N THR A 725 23.75 -25.40 7.83
CA THR A 725 23.85 -26.59 6.98
C THR A 725 22.77 -27.60 7.37
N VAL A 726 21.94 -27.99 6.40
CA VAL A 726 20.92 -29.05 6.56
C VAL A 726 20.77 -29.82 5.25
N ASP A 727 20.55 -31.13 5.33
CA ASP A 727 20.43 -32.02 4.15
C ASP A 727 21.60 -31.91 3.15
N GLY A 728 22.82 -31.62 3.65
CA GLY A 728 24.01 -31.44 2.82
C GLY A 728 23.99 -30.18 1.95
N LYS A 729 23.09 -29.23 2.22
CA LYS A 729 23.07 -27.89 1.61
C LYS A 729 23.49 -26.85 2.63
N ASP A 730 24.34 -25.93 2.18
CA ASP A 730 24.76 -24.77 2.97
C ASP A 730 23.89 -23.56 2.61
N PHE A 731 23.29 -22.96 3.64
CA PHE A 731 22.55 -21.71 3.56
C PHE A 731 23.38 -20.60 4.20
N LYS A 732 23.49 -19.47 3.50
CA LYS A 732 24.20 -18.28 3.95
C LYS A 732 23.27 -17.08 3.94
N VAL A 733 23.21 -16.37 5.06
CA VAL A 733 22.47 -15.11 5.20
C VAL A 733 23.45 -14.01 5.55
N LYS A 734 23.44 -12.94 4.75
CA LYS A 734 24.25 -11.74 4.95
C LYS A 734 23.33 -10.55 5.22
N TYR A 735 23.83 -9.57 5.97
CA TYR A 735 23.22 -8.25 6.00
C TYR A 735 23.34 -7.57 4.63
N THR A 736 22.20 -7.13 4.09
CA THR A 736 22.05 -6.40 2.83
C THR A 736 21.19 -5.17 3.11
N PRO A 737 21.77 -3.96 3.18
CA PRO A 737 21.05 -2.78 3.67
C PRO A 737 19.98 -2.27 2.70
N ALA A 738 20.06 -2.56 1.40
CA ALA A 738 19.17 -2.05 0.35
C ALA A 738 18.49 -3.21 -0.41
N GLU A 739 18.68 -3.36 -1.72
CA GLU A 739 18.08 -4.42 -2.54
C GLU A 739 18.59 -5.81 -2.15
N SER A 740 17.82 -6.84 -2.54
CA SER A 740 18.17 -8.23 -2.29
C SER A 740 19.33 -8.67 -3.20
N ASP A 741 20.29 -9.40 -2.64
CA ASP A 741 21.38 -10.03 -3.41
C ASP A 741 20.98 -11.37 -4.06
N SER A 742 19.69 -11.73 -3.98
CA SER A 742 19.14 -12.99 -4.50
C SER A 742 17.74 -12.81 -5.10
N SER A 743 17.35 -13.73 -6.00
CA SER A 743 16.01 -13.76 -6.63
C SER A 743 14.94 -14.49 -5.82
N MET A 744 15.17 -14.74 -4.53
CA MET A 744 14.18 -15.39 -3.67
C MET A 744 12.91 -14.52 -3.64
N PHE A 745 11.75 -15.11 -3.93
CA PHE A 745 10.44 -14.41 -4.03
C PHE A 745 10.40 -13.27 -5.07
N GLY A 746 11.05 -13.42 -6.22
CA GLY A 746 10.97 -12.44 -7.33
C GLY A 746 12.05 -11.37 -7.27
N GLY A 747 12.55 -11.04 -6.07
CA GLY A 747 13.71 -10.17 -5.87
C GLY A 747 13.40 -8.69 -5.62
N ASN A 748 12.13 -8.28 -5.69
CA ASN A 748 11.71 -6.87 -5.52
C ASN A 748 11.89 -6.38 -4.08
N SER A 749 11.60 -7.24 -3.10
CA SER A 749 11.58 -6.87 -1.68
C SER A 749 12.75 -7.48 -0.93
N ASN A 750 13.26 -6.77 0.08
CA ASN A 750 14.35 -7.24 0.92
C ASN A 750 14.12 -6.99 2.42
N TRP A 751 14.11 -8.08 3.20
CA TRP A 751 13.98 -8.06 4.66
C TRP A 751 15.32 -8.35 5.37
N ARG A 752 16.45 -8.42 4.67
CA ARG A 752 17.76 -8.75 5.26
C ARG A 752 18.63 -7.54 5.62
N GLY A 753 18.01 -6.43 6.01
CA GLY A 753 18.72 -5.24 6.47
C GLY A 753 17.99 -3.90 6.36
N PRO A 754 17.09 -3.69 5.37
CA PRO A 754 16.40 -2.42 5.22
C PRO A 754 15.49 -2.04 6.39
N ILE A 755 15.05 -0.78 6.38
CA ILE A 755 14.08 -0.22 7.32
C ILE A 755 12.69 -0.24 6.68
N TRP A 756 11.75 -0.84 7.40
CA TRP A 756 10.36 -0.96 6.99
C TRP A 756 9.45 -0.21 7.95
N PHE A 757 8.65 0.71 7.40
CA PHE A 757 7.68 1.52 8.15
C PHE A 757 6.68 0.70 8.98
N PRO A 758 6.02 -0.37 8.49
CA PRO A 758 4.98 -1.06 9.25
C PRO A 758 5.50 -1.64 10.57
N ILE A 759 6.68 -2.28 10.53
CA ILE A 759 7.33 -2.83 11.72
C ILE A 759 7.79 -1.71 12.65
N ASN A 760 8.49 -0.71 12.13
CA ASN A 760 8.99 0.41 12.93
C ASN A 760 7.84 1.16 13.63
N PHE A 761 6.71 1.32 12.95
CA PHE A 761 5.50 1.91 13.52
C PHE A 761 4.99 1.09 14.71
N LEU A 762 4.91 -0.23 14.58
CA LEU A 762 4.50 -1.12 15.67
C LEU A 762 5.52 -1.12 16.83
N ILE A 763 6.83 -1.05 16.57
CA ILE A 763 7.86 -0.89 17.61
C ILE A 763 7.62 0.39 18.40
N VAL A 764 7.42 1.52 17.70
CA VAL A 764 7.14 2.81 18.33
C VAL A 764 5.87 2.74 19.20
N GLU A 765 4.78 2.12 18.70
CA GLU A 765 3.55 1.95 19.47
C GLU A 765 3.76 1.05 20.70
N SER A 766 4.48 -0.06 20.56
CA SER A 766 4.78 -0.97 21.66
C SER A 766 5.61 -0.30 22.74
N LEU A 767 6.65 0.48 22.38
CA LEU A 767 7.46 1.23 23.34
C LEU A 767 6.63 2.25 24.12
N GLN A 768 5.70 2.94 23.44
CA GLN A 768 4.76 3.86 24.10
C GLN A 768 3.85 3.12 25.08
N ARG A 769 3.35 1.93 24.72
CA ARG A 769 2.57 1.09 25.63
C ARG A 769 3.41 0.67 26.83
N PHE A 770 4.59 0.08 26.64
CA PHE A 770 5.46 -0.28 27.77
C PHE A 770 5.80 0.92 28.67
N HIS A 771 6.02 2.11 28.10
CA HIS A 771 6.15 3.33 28.87
C HIS A 771 4.89 3.67 29.67
N TYR A 772 3.69 3.55 29.06
CA TYR A 772 2.43 3.84 29.75
C TYR A 772 2.25 3.01 31.03
N TYR A 773 2.80 1.80 31.07
CA TYR A 773 2.83 0.95 32.27
C TYR A 773 4.01 1.24 33.21
N TYR A 774 5.25 1.15 32.72
CA TYR A 774 6.45 1.27 33.57
C TYR A 774 6.81 2.72 33.95
N GLY A 775 6.35 3.70 33.18
CA GLY A 775 6.78 5.10 33.26
C GLY A 775 8.30 5.23 33.20
N ASP A 776 8.83 6.21 33.94
CA ASP A 776 10.27 6.48 34.03
C ASP A 776 11.06 5.41 34.79
N SER A 777 10.42 4.39 35.37
CA SER A 777 11.12 3.38 36.16
C SER A 777 11.88 2.35 35.32
N LEU A 778 11.45 2.13 34.07
CA LEU A 778 12.16 1.27 33.14
C LEU A 778 13.06 2.12 32.26
N GLN A 779 14.35 1.96 32.49
CA GLN A 779 15.41 2.62 31.74
C GLN A 779 16.25 1.57 31.01
N ILE A 780 16.64 1.90 29.78
CA ILE A 780 17.57 1.14 28.95
C ILE A 780 18.74 2.06 28.58
N GLU A 781 19.93 1.52 28.43
CA GLU A 781 21.05 2.27 27.87
C GLU A 781 20.79 2.56 26.39
N TYR A 782 20.84 3.83 25.98
CA TYR A 782 20.41 4.25 24.64
C TYR A 782 21.32 5.33 24.03
N PRO A 783 21.99 5.02 22.90
CA PRO A 783 22.16 3.68 22.32
C PRO A 783 22.85 2.70 23.28
N THR A 784 22.81 1.40 22.98
CA THR A 784 23.57 0.40 23.75
C THR A 784 25.05 0.75 23.79
N ASN A 785 25.71 0.56 24.95
CA ASN A 785 27.11 0.95 25.21
C ASN A 785 27.41 2.47 25.22
N SER A 786 26.40 3.35 25.21
CA SER A 786 26.58 4.81 25.26
C SER A 786 26.84 5.40 26.67
N GLY A 787 26.63 4.60 27.72
CA GLY A 787 26.61 5.03 29.13
C GLY A 787 25.41 5.88 29.53
N LYS A 788 24.46 6.16 28.62
CA LYS A 788 23.29 7.03 28.87
C LYS A 788 22.02 6.20 29.00
N SER A 789 21.37 6.27 30.16
CA SER A 789 20.07 5.62 30.36
C SER A 789 18.90 6.52 29.94
N ARG A 790 17.93 5.94 29.22
CA ARG A 790 16.70 6.61 28.74
C ARG A 790 15.46 5.76 29.02
N ASN A 791 14.33 6.44 29.26
CA ASN A 791 13.02 5.79 29.36
C ASN A 791 12.50 5.41 27.96
N LEU A 792 11.45 4.59 27.92
CA LEU A 792 10.92 4.08 26.66
C LEU A 792 10.16 5.15 25.84
N ASP A 793 9.66 6.22 26.46
CA ASP A 793 8.99 7.32 25.72
C ASP A 793 10.01 8.15 24.93
N PHE A 794 11.18 8.41 25.52
CA PHE A 794 12.32 9.03 24.85
C PHE A 794 12.74 8.18 23.65
N ILE A 795 12.93 6.87 23.84
CA ILE A 795 13.35 5.96 22.77
C ILE A 795 12.30 5.92 21.65
N ALA A 796 11.01 5.79 21.98
CA ALA A 796 9.94 5.84 20.99
C ALA A 796 9.92 7.16 20.21
N THR A 797 10.19 8.29 20.89
CA THR A 797 10.26 9.61 20.27
C THR A 797 11.48 9.75 19.37
N ASP A 798 12.64 9.26 19.80
CA ASP A 798 13.85 9.27 18.99
C ASP A 798 13.70 8.42 17.73
N LEU A 799 13.14 7.21 17.84
CA LEU A 799 12.82 6.38 16.68
C LEU A 799 11.83 7.05 15.73
N SER A 800 10.81 7.74 16.26
CA SER A 800 9.88 8.51 15.41
C SER A 800 10.61 9.61 14.64
N LYS A 801 11.58 10.29 15.27
CA LYS A 801 12.41 11.32 14.62
C LYS A 801 13.37 10.73 13.58
N ARG A 802 13.94 9.55 13.81
CA ARG A 802 14.77 8.82 12.85
C ARG A 802 13.98 8.40 11.60
N LEU A 803 12.73 7.98 11.78
CA LEU A 803 11.85 7.68 10.63
C LEU A 803 11.45 8.95 9.87
N TYR A 804 11.23 10.06 10.58
CA TYR A 804 10.98 11.36 9.96
C TYR A 804 12.20 11.90 9.23
N SER A 805 13.41 11.67 9.75
CA SER A 805 14.65 12.20 9.18
C SER A 805 14.90 11.70 7.76
N ILE A 806 14.39 10.52 7.41
CA ILE A 806 14.37 9.98 6.04
C ILE A 806 13.81 10.99 5.05
N PHE A 807 12.76 11.72 5.45
CA PHE A 807 12.04 12.65 4.60
C PHE A 807 12.46 14.10 4.78
N SER A 808 12.96 14.52 5.95
CA SER A 808 13.35 15.91 6.20
C SER A 808 14.68 16.28 5.56
N LYS A 809 14.93 17.58 5.41
CA LYS A 809 16.25 18.03 4.93
C LYS A 809 17.30 17.94 6.04
N ASP A 810 18.49 17.46 5.69
CA ASP A 810 19.68 17.56 6.53
C ASP A 810 20.28 18.98 6.48
N GLU A 811 21.43 19.17 7.15
CA GLU A 811 22.15 20.45 7.18
C GLU A 811 22.68 20.91 5.82
N ASN A 812 22.83 19.99 4.86
CA ASN A 812 23.26 20.27 3.49
C ASN A 812 22.06 20.48 2.54
N GLY A 813 20.83 20.30 3.03
CA GLY A 813 19.61 20.38 2.24
C GLY A 813 19.24 19.08 1.51
N ASN A 814 19.92 17.96 1.81
CA ASN A 814 19.62 16.65 1.24
C ASN A 814 18.50 15.96 2.01
N ARG A 815 17.71 15.14 1.32
CA ARG A 815 16.77 14.21 1.94
C ARG A 815 17.32 12.79 1.76
N PRO A 816 17.46 12.00 2.83
CA PRO A 816 18.00 10.65 2.74
C PRO A 816 17.34 9.77 1.68
N PHE A 817 16.01 9.82 1.53
CA PHE A 817 15.31 8.98 0.54
C PHE A 817 15.75 9.22 -0.91
N ASN A 818 16.35 10.38 -1.23
CA ASN A 818 16.84 10.70 -2.57
C ASN A 818 18.21 10.07 -2.89
N GLY A 819 18.83 9.31 -1.98
CA GLY A 819 20.09 8.59 -2.26
C GLY A 819 21.28 9.51 -2.57
N GLY A 820 21.25 10.76 -2.13
CA GLY A 820 22.28 11.76 -2.47
C GLY A 820 22.18 12.31 -3.90
N ASN A 821 21.06 12.12 -4.61
CA ASN A 821 20.88 12.67 -5.95
C ASN A 821 20.72 14.20 -5.94
N ASP A 822 21.68 14.91 -6.55
CA ASP A 822 21.72 16.39 -6.60
C ASP A 822 20.48 17.01 -7.28
N LEU A 823 19.98 16.39 -8.36
CA LEU A 823 18.79 16.87 -9.06
C LEU A 823 17.59 16.84 -8.10
N LEU A 824 17.38 15.73 -7.40
CA LEU A 824 16.23 15.57 -6.51
C LEU A 824 16.34 16.41 -5.23
N ASN A 825 17.55 16.58 -4.69
CA ASN A 825 17.78 17.31 -3.44
C ASN A 825 17.80 18.84 -3.61
N HIS A 826 18.39 19.33 -4.70
CA HIS A 826 18.75 20.76 -4.79
C HIS A 826 18.02 21.51 -5.91
N ASN A 827 17.56 20.83 -6.96
CA ASN A 827 16.81 21.49 -8.03
C ASN A 827 15.51 22.08 -7.47
N GLU A 828 15.25 23.35 -7.79
CA GLU A 828 14.10 24.08 -7.27
C GLU A 828 12.75 23.46 -7.66
N PHE A 829 12.71 22.69 -8.75
CA PHE A 829 11.51 22.02 -9.26
C PHE A 829 11.37 20.58 -8.75
N PHE A 830 12.27 20.08 -7.92
CA PHE A 830 12.22 18.71 -7.36
C PHE A 830 12.31 18.67 -5.84
N LYS A 831 13.13 19.53 -5.21
CA LYS A 831 13.49 19.49 -3.77
C LYS A 831 12.36 19.45 -2.74
N ASN A 832 11.13 19.77 -3.16
CA ASN A 832 9.94 19.80 -2.31
C ASN A 832 8.93 18.68 -2.63
N TYR A 833 9.24 17.79 -3.57
CA TYR A 833 8.40 16.65 -3.88
C TYR A 833 8.89 15.41 -3.15
N ILE A 834 7.98 14.74 -2.46
CA ILE A 834 8.29 13.62 -1.58
C ILE A 834 7.84 12.32 -2.26
N MET A 835 8.77 11.38 -2.40
CA MET A 835 8.46 10.00 -2.74
C MET A 835 8.38 9.17 -1.46
N PHE A 836 7.47 8.20 -1.45
CA PHE A 836 7.29 7.32 -0.31
C PHE A 836 7.52 5.90 -0.81
N HIS A 837 8.72 5.42 -0.55
CA HIS A 837 9.19 4.13 -1.03
C HIS A 837 8.64 2.97 -0.19
N GLU A 838 8.73 1.77 -0.75
CA GLU A 838 8.35 0.51 -0.10
C GLU A 838 9.15 0.28 1.19
N TYR A 839 10.47 0.45 1.09
CA TYR A 839 11.42 0.34 2.19
C TYR A 839 12.62 1.28 1.99
N PHE A 840 13.49 1.35 2.99
CA PHE A 840 14.61 2.29 3.00
C PHE A 840 15.91 1.60 3.35
N ASN A 841 17.00 2.03 2.71
CA ASN A 841 18.33 1.53 2.98
C ASN A 841 18.66 1.63 4.48
N GLY A 842 19.01 0.50 5.09
CA GLY A 842 19.22 0.37 6.52
C GLY A 842 20.38 1.21 7.08
N ASP A 843 21.26 1.72 6.21
CA ASP A 843 22.44 2.51 6.59
C ASP A 843 22.41 3.95 6.08
N THR A 844 21.74 4.24 4.97
CA THR A 844 21.74 5.57 4.34
C THR A 844 20.37 6.26 4.32
N GLY A 845 19.28 5.51 4.55
CA GLY A 845 17.92 6.05 4.48
C GLY A 845 17.41 6.30 3.04
N GLU A 846 18.17 5.90 2.02
CA GLU A 846 17.77 5.92 0.61
C GLU A 846 16.48 5.13 0.38
N GLY A 847 15.58 5.63 -0.47
CA GLY A 847 14.33 4.95 -0.81
C GLY A 847 14.55 3.83 -1.81
N ILE A 848 14.02 2.63 -1.53
CA ILE A 848 14.22 1.41 -2.32
C ILE A 848 12.87 0.71 -2.57
N GLY A 849 12.77 0.00 -3.70
CA GLY A 849 11.52 -0.62 -4.16
C GLY A 849 10.50 0.43 -4.60
N ALA A 850 9.23 0.04 -4.67
CA ALA A 850 8.14 0.87 -5.21
C ALA A 850 8.18 2.33 -4.72
N SER A 851 8.41 3.29 -5.63
CA SER A 851 8.59 4.71 -5.29
C SER A 851 7.33 5.44 -4.84
N HIS A 852 6.15 4.84 -5.08
CA HIS A 852 4.84 5.40 -4.81
C HIS A 852 4.04 4.55 -3.83
N GLN A 853 4.75 3.81 -2.98
CA GLN A 853 4.23 3.03 -1.87
C GLN A 853 3.74 3.94 -0.72
N THR A 854 2.92 4.94 -1.04
CA THR A 854 2.11 5.73 -0.09
C THR A 854 0.97 4.92 0.53
N GLY A 855 1.18 3.61 0.72
CA GLY A 855 0.38 2.70 1.49
C GLY A 855 0.80 2.69 2.95
N TRP A 856 1.65 1.72 3.36
CA TRP A 856 2.10 1.65 4.75
C TRP A 856 3.08 2.78 5.11
N THR A 857 3.82 3.34 4.15
CA THR A 857 4.79 4.40 4.44
C THR A 857 4.08 5.69 4.84
N ALA A 858 2.80 5.84 4.46
CA ALA A 858 1.93 6.92 4.92
C ALA A 858 1.67 6.91 6.44
N THR A 859 2.05 5.85 7.16
CA THR A 859 2.07 5.87 8.64
C THR A 859 2.96 6.97 9.22
N ILE A 860 3.93 7.51 8.43
CA ILE A 860 4.66 8.72 8.79
C ILE A 860 3.73 9.89 9.11
N ALA A 861 2.59 10.01 8.41
CA ALA A 861 1.62 11.07 8.66
C ALA A 861 1.04 10.99 10.08
N LYS A 862 0.90 9.77 10.62
CA LYS A 862 0.46 9.55 12.00
C LYS A 862 1.57 9.78 13.03
N LEU A 863 2.83 9.50 12.66
CA LEU A 863 4.02 9.73 13.52
C LEU A 863 4.33 11.22 13.67
N ILE A 864 4.15 12.02 12.61
CA ILE A 864 4.27 13.49 12.65
C ILE A 864 3.19 14.11 13.54
N GLN A 865 1.99 13.51 13.58
CA GLN A 865 0.91 14.03 14.41
C GLN A 865 1.32 14.01 15.90
N PRO A 866 1.24 15.14 16.62
CA PRO A 866 1.59 15.21 18.03
C PRO A 866 0.89 14.14 18.88
N ARG A 867 1.63 13.57 19.85
CA ARG A 867 1.06 12.62 20.82
C ARG A 867 0.12 13.37 21.76
N MET A 868 -1.15 13.02 21.73
CA MET A 868 -2.12 13.61 22.64
C MET A 868 -1.80 13.24 24.10
N GLY A 869 -1.78 14.25 24.98
CA GLY A 869 -1.43 14.11 26.40
C GLY A 869 0.02 14.41 26.78
N SER A 870 0.90 14.67 25.80
CA SER A 870 2.34 14.97 26.03
C SER A 870 2.66 16.47 26.18
N ARG A 871 1.66 17.35 26.03
CA ARG A 871 1.79 18.78 26.34
C ARG A 871 0.93 19.11 27.56
N PRO A 872 1.44 19.89 28.54
CA PRO A 872 0.61 20.37 29.64
C PRO A 872 -0.60 21.10 29.05
N ARG A 873 -1.80 20.81 29.57
CA ARG A 873 -2.94 21.72 29.40
C ARG A 873 -2.69 23.01 30.15
#